data_AF-A0A0Q5UWR1-F1
#
_entry.id   AF-A0A0Q5UWR1-F1
#
_cell.length_a   1.000
_cell.length_b   1.000
_cell.length_c   1.000
_cell.angle_alpha   90.00
_cell.angle_beta   90.00
_cell.angle_gamma   90.00
#
_symmetry.space_group_name_H-M   'P 1'
#
loop_
_entity.id
_entity.type
_entity.pdbx_description
1 polymer ?
#
loop_
_entity_poly.entity_id
_entity_poly.type
_entity_poly.pdbx_seq_one_letter_code
_entity_poly.pdbx_strand_id
1 'polypeptide(L)'
;MSDRATGLPPSRVTAVLGPTNTGKTHLAVERMLGHASGMIGLPLRLLAREIYERIVKQRGAAAVALVTGEEKIIPPRPHYWVCTVEAMPLEREVEFLAIDEIQLAADPERGHVFTSRLLHARGRFETMFLGAATLAPLIRRLIPDVEIVTRDRLSTLSYAGSKKLTRLPRRSAIVAFSTDQVYAIAELIRRQRGGAAVVMGSLSPRTRNAQVALFQSGEVDFLVATDAIGMGLNMDVDHVAFAGMRKFDGRRTRWLHAHEIAQIAGRAGRHVRDGTFGVTGEAEELDEDLVQQVVEHRFDPIQAIEWRNARLDFDTLPDLLRSLVQVPDVPGLRLTGQALDETLLRRAMQDDEIKRIGRSRGTIMRLWEACQLPDFQKTTLEEHVRLSRDVFHALTGKRGRLTEDWFAPRFAEVDRDDGQIDQLSARLSGVRTLSYIANRPDWLEGAKAWRERARALEDRLSDVLHERLTARFVDRKTTALMRSLQDRKATMAEVAANGVVTVDGESVGHLAGVRFAPDVGGSALADRTLKAAALRAVTPEIARRLGRLAGDGDEAFSLTPEGDVLWSGALAAKVVNTDPFSPRVRLIGDLGPPPARDRAQRRIEAWLASEAGRALRDLRRLKSAVESGALKGLPRGIAFRLLEAGGVIDRRDVERDLAALSQVERRTIKAFAIRVGAHSVWLPGALKPRGRVLSQAFTAAEPFRAKPQGLSLLPIPAPSPRALSAFGARAAGRWAVPVEDLERAADLRRENNGNLSEEALASLGWTAGDARAIWAALKTVRAQMPDREGRPVAIRPDSPFAKLAELTARPEPARRRRPRRAKVKVT
;
A
#
# COMPACT_ATOMS: atom_id res chain seq x y z
N MET A 1 -2.89 -56.57 25.02
CA MET A 1 -3.41 -57.86 24.52
C MET A 1 -4.20 -57.59 23.25
N SER A 2 -3.88 -58.28 22.17
CA SER A 2 -4.47 -58.08 20.84
C SER A 2 -5.56 -59.14 20.64
N ASP A 3 -6.82 -58.75 20.77
CA ASP A 3 -7.97 -59.58 20.37
C ASP A 3 -8.04 -59.64 18.83
N ARG A 4 -7.09 -60.35 18.18
CA ARG A 4 -7.03 -60.51 16.71
C ARG A 4 -7.45 -61.92 16.31
N ALA A 5 -8.39 -62.01 15.37
CA ALA A 5 -8.79 -63.25 14.73
C ALA A 5 -7.66 -63.82 13.85
N THR A 6 -7.49 -65.14 13.89
CA THR A 6 -6.48 -65.90 13.17
C THR A 6 -6.92 -66.17 11.73
N GLY A 7 -6.31 -65.52 10.73
CA GLY A 7 -6.53 -65.91 9.33
C GLY A 7 -6.05 -64.93 8.25
N LEU A 8 -5.90 -63.64 8.54
CA LEU A 8 -5.36 -62.65 7.60
C LEU A 8 -3.99 -62.16 8.06
N PRO A 9 -3.04 -61.87 7.13
CA PRO A 9 -1.80 -61.22 7.49
C PRO A 9 -2.09 -59.89 8.22
N PRO A 10 -1.27 -59.50 9.19
CA PRO A 10 -1.53 -58.31 9.98
C PRO A 10 -1.61 -57.07 9.08
N SER A 11 -2.64 -56.25 9.30
CA SER A 11 -2.79 -54.93 8.69
C SER A 11 -1.47 -54.15 8.80
N ARG A 12 -0.93 -53.66 7.68
CA ARG A 12 0.28 -52.85 7.67
C ARG A 12 -0.04 -51.53 8.38
N VAL A 13 0.67 -51.23 9.46
CA VAL A 13 0.50 -49.99 10.21
C VAL A 13 1.64 -49.03 9.85
N THR A 14 1.31 -47.90 9.24
CA THR A 14 2.27 -46.86 8.86
C THR A 14 1.96 -45.56 9.59
N ALA A 15 2.98 -44.89 10.10
CA ALA A 15 2.89 -43.52 10.61
C ALA A 15 3.67 -42.59 9.67
N VAL A 16 2.96 -41.76 8.91
CA VAL A 16 3.55 -40.74 8.04
C VAL A 16 3.65 -39.45 8.83
N LEU A 17 4.87 -39.08 9.22
CA LEU A 17 5.11 -37.99 10.16
C LEU A 17 5.94 -36.86 9.54
N GLY A 18 5.63 -35.62 9.87
CA GLY A 18 6.35 -34.45 9.37
C GLY A 18 5.59 -33.14 9.62
N PRO A 19 6.18 -31.98 9.33
CA PRO A 19 5.55 -30.68 9.51
C PRO A 19 4.30 -30.48 8.64
N THR A 20 3.61 -29.36 8.82
CA THR A 20 2.49 -28.95 7.94
C THR A 20 2.98 -28.73 6.50
N ASN A 21 2.07 -28.74 5.52
CA ASN A 21 2.38 -28.56 4.09
C ASN A 21 3.35 -29.61 3.48
N THR A 22 3.20 -30.88 3.88
CA THR A 22 4.03 -32.03 3.42
C THR A 22 3.27 -33.04 2.53
N GLY A 23 2.01 -32.76 2.20
CA GLY A 23 1.17 -33.62 1.35
C GLY A 23 0.73 -34.95 1.99
N LYS A 24 0.82 -35.10 3.31
CA LYS A 24 0.44 -36.32 4.05
C LYS A 24 -1.01 -36.76 3.80
N THR A 25 -1.97 -35.85 3.98
CA THR A 25 -3.40 -36.14 3.76
C THR A 25 -3.68 -36.46 2.29
N HIS A 26 -2.94 -35.85 1.35
CA HIS A 26 -3.05 -36.18 -0.07
C HIS A 26 -2.65 -37.62 -0.35
N LEU A 27 -1.49 -38.05 0.18
CA LEU A 27 -1.02 -39.43 0.10
C LEU A 27 -2.04 -40.42 0.69
N ALA A 28 -2.59 -40.12 1.87
CA ALA A 28 -3.56 -40.99 2.51
C ALA A 28 -4.84 -41.16 1.68
N VAL A 29 -5.35 -40.08 1.08
CA VAL A 29 -6.51 -40.15 0.19
C VAL A 29 -6.20 -40.94 -1.08
N GLU A 30 -5.02 -40.74 -1.70
CA GLU A 30 -4.62 -41.52 -2.87
C GLU A 30 -4.51 -43.02 -2.56
N ARG A 31 -3.90 -43.37 -1.44
CA ARG A 31 -3.82 -44.77 -1.00
C ARG A 31 -5.21 -45.32 -0.70
N MET A 32 -6.04 -44.59 0.05
CA MET A 32 -7.42 -44.98 0.34
C MET A 32 -8.21 -45.30 -0.94
N LEU A 33 -8.08 -44.47 -1.97
CA LEU A 33 -8.77 -44.63 -3.25
C LEU A 33 -8.22 -45.77 -4.13
N GLY A 34 -7.08 -46.36 -3.75
CA GLY A 34 -6.52 -47.57 -4.34
C GLY A 34 -7.03 -48.88 -3.71
N HIS A 35 -7.75 -48.80 -2.58
CA HIS A 35 -8.40 -49.94 -1.92
C HIS A 35 -9.89 -50.01 -2.26
N ALA A 36 -10.53 -51.18 -2.11
CA ALA A 36 -11.95 -51.36 -2.47
C ALA A 36 -12.91 -50.67 -1.47
N SER A 37 -12.46 -50.44 -0.24
CA SER A 37 -13.15 -49.63 0.75
C SER A 37 -12.18 -48.90 1.66
N GLY A 38 -12.60 -47.75 2.19
CA GLY A 38 -11.72 -46.91 2.99
C GLY A 38 -12.44 -46.04 4.01
N MET A 39 -11.75 -45.71 5.10
CA MET A 39 -12.21 -44.74 6.10
C MET A 39 -11.09 -43.77 6.45
N ILE A 40 -11.41 -42.48 6.54
CA ILE A 40 -10.48 -41.45 7.01
C ILE A 40 -11.12 -40.62 8.12
N GLY A 41 -10.44 -40.56 9.27
CA GLY A 41 -10.77 -39.72 10.41
C GLY A 41 -10.00 -38.41 10.35
N LEU A 42 -10.71 -37.29 10.37
CA LEU A 42 -10.15 -35.93 10.27
C LEU A 42 -10.47 -35.15 11.56
N PRO A 43 -9.58 -34.26 12.01
CA PRO A 43 -9.75 -33.61 13.31
C PRO A 43 -10.81 -32.51 13.31
N LEU A 44 -11.22 -32.04 12.13
CA LEU A 44 -12.16 -30.94 11.96
C LEU A 44 -13.22 -31.26 10.91
N ARG A 45 -14.46 -30.85 11.20
CA ARG A 45 -15.61 -30.96 10.28
C ARG A 45 -15.30 -30.34 8.90
N LEU A 46 -14.57 -29.23 8.88
CA LEU A 46 -14.25 -28.54 7.64
C LEU A 46 -13.31 -29.35 6.73
N LEU A 47 -12.29 -29.98 7.32
CA LEU A 47 -11.43 -30.92 6.59
C LEU A 47 -12.19 -32.14 6.10
N ALA A 48 -13.08 -32.71 6.95
CA ALA A 48 -13.96 -33.80 6.54
C ALA A 48 -14.80 -33.43 5.31
N ARG A 49 -15.34 -32.20 5.28
CA ARG A 49 -16.11 -31.73 4.13
C ARG A 49 -15.25 -31.56 2.87
N GLU A 50 -14.07 -30.96 3.00
CA GLU A 50 -13.14 -30.76 1.88
C GLU A 50 -12.73 -32.09 1.25
N ILE A 51 -12.34 -33.06 2.08
CA ILE A 51 -11.93 -34.39 1.62
C ILE A 51 -13.11 -35.16 1.02
N TYR A 52 -14.30 -35.05 1.62
CA TYR A 52 -15.53 -35.62 1.05
C TYR A 52 -15.80 -35.08 -0.35
N GLU A 53 -15.83 -33.77 -0.54
CA GLU A 53 -16.08 -33.16 -1.86
C GLU A 53 -15.03 -33.55 -2.89
N ARG A 54 -13.76 -33.66 -2.46
CA ARG A 54 -12.67 -34.12 -3.33
C ARG A 54 -12.86 -35.56 -3.80
N ILE A 55 -13.25 -36.47 -2.90
CA ILE A 55 -13.45 -37.89 -3.24
C ILE A 55 -14.74 -38.05 -4.06
N VAL A 56 -15.80 -37.32 -3.75
CA VAL A 56 -17.04 -37.30 -4.54
C VAL A 56 -16.76 -36.87 -5.99
N LYS A 57 -15.91 -35.86 -6.21
CA LYS A 57 -15.50 -35.46 -7.57
C LYS A 57 -14.78 -36.59 -8.34
N GLN A 58 -14.13 -37.53 -7.65
CA GLN A 58 -13.36 -38.61 -8.28
C GLN A 58 -14.10 -39.96 -8.37
N ARG A 59 -15.03 -40.24 -7.47
CA ARG A 59 -15.72 -41.54 -7.33
C ARG A 59 -17.25 -41.45 -7.41
N GLY A 60 -17.81 -40.25 -7.39
CA GLY A 60 -19.25 -39.99 -7.39
C GLY A 60 -19.89 -40.02 -5.99
N ALA A 61 -20.98 -39.28 -5.82
CA ALA A 61 -21.65 -39.10 -4.51
C ALA A 61 -22.23 -40.40 -3.94
N ALA A 62 -22.61 -41.36 -4.78
CA ALA A 62 -23.15 -42.64 -4.34
C ALA A 62 -22.14 -43.53 -3.60
N ALA A 63 -20.84 -43.32 -3.82
CA ALA A 63 -19.76 -44.14 -3.28
C ALA A 63 -19.16 -43.61 -1.98
N VAL A 64 -19.53 -42.41 -1.52
CA VAL A 64 -18.85 -41.70 -0.42
C VAL A 64 -19.84 -41.28 0.65
N ALA A 65 -19.54 -41.59 1.90
CA ALA A 65 -20.26 -41.12 3.07
C ALA A 65 -19.49 -39.97 3.75
N LEU A 66 -20.22 -38.98 4.27
CA LEU A 66 -19.72 -37.95 5.20
C LEU A 66 -20.38 -38.16 6.56
N VAL A 67 -19.59 -38.33 7.61
CA VAL A 67 -20.11 -38.53 8.98
C VAL A 67 -19.38 -37.60 9.96
N THR A 68 -20.09 -36.60 10.47
CA THR A 68 -19.64 -35.74 11.57
C THR A 68 -20.65 -35.76 12.71
N GLY A 69 -20.39 -35.05 13.81
CA GLY A 69 -21.35 -34.96 14.92
C GLY A 69 -22.66 -34.25 14.53
N GLU A 70 -22.61 -33.33 13.58
CA GLU A 70 -23.71 -32.44 13.19
C GLU A 70 -24.26 -32.71 11.78
N GLU A 71 -23.53 -33.41 10.92
CA GLU A 71 -23.94 -33.72 9.54
C GLU A 71 -23.65 -35.17 9.17
N LYS A 72 -24.65 -35.85 8.62
CA LYS A 72 -24.55 -37.25 8.18
C LYS A 72 -25.15 -37.40 6.79
N ILE A 73 -24.28 -37.66 5.80
CA ILE A 73 -24.65 -37.97 4.42
C ILE A 73 -24.20 -39.40 4.15
N ILE A 74 -25.14 -40.33 4.06
CA ILE A 74 -24.85 -41.75 3.83
C ILE A 74 -25.69 -42.22 2.64
N PRO A 75 -25.07 -42.48 1.47
CA PRO A 75 -25.77 -43.10 0.35
C PRO A 75 -26.11 -44.57 0.67
N PRO A 76 -26.92 -45.27 -0.15
CA PRO A 76 -27.31 -46.65 0.15
C PRO A 76 -26.15 -47.65 0.21
N ARG A 77 -25.07 -47.44 -0.56
CA ARG A 77 -23.92 -48.35 -0.66
C ARG A 77 -22.58 -47.59 -0.76
N PRO A 78 -22.12 -46.92 0.30
CA PRO A 78 -20.84 -46.21 0.29
C PRO A 78 -19.66 -47.18 0.40
N HIS A 79 -18.62 -46.90 -0.38
CA HIS A 79 -17.32 -47.59 -0.31
C HIS A 79 -16.32 -46.81 0.57
N TYR A 80 -16.44 -45.49 0.60
CA TYR A 80 -15.50 -44.60 1.30
C TYR A 80 -16.21 -43.80 2.39
N TRP A 81 -15.59 -43.71 3.56
CA TRP A 81 -16.12 -43.06 4.74
C TRP A 81 -15.21 -41.90 5.15
N VAL A 82 -15.71 -40.68 5.01
CA VAL A 82 -15.00 -39.47 5.44
C VAL A 82 -15.65 -38.97 6.72
N CYS A 83 -14.89 -38.94 7.81
CA CYS A 83 -15.45 -38.71 9.13
C CYS A 83 -14.64 -37.69 9.93
N THR A 84 -15.27 -37.07 10.94
CA THR A 84 -14.47 -36.58 12.07
C THR A 84 -14.01 -37.76 12.91
N VAL A 85 -12.85 -37.65 13.58
CA VAL A 85 -12.26 -38.75 14.38
C VAL A 85 -13.24 -39.30 15.44
N GLU A 86 -14.02 -38.41 16.05
CA GLU A 86 -15.06 -38.74 17.03
C GLU A 86 -16.21 -39.56 16.41
N ALA A 87 -16.60 -39.23 15.17
CA ALA A 87 -17.77 -39.78 14.50
C ALA A 87 -17.45 -40.98 13.59
N MET A 88 -16.21 -41.50 13.64
CA MET A 88 -15.80 -42.69 12.88
C MET A 88 -16.66 -43.90 13.26
N PRO A 89 -17.35 -44.54 12.29
CA PRO A 89 -18.17 -45.73 12.54
C PRO A 89 -17.29 -46.97 12.65
N LEU A 90 -16.65 -47.18 13.80
CA LEU A 90 -15.67 -48.26 14.01
C LEU A 90 -16.27 -49.66 13.95
N GLU A 91 -17.59 -49.81 14.01
CA GLU A 91 -18.28 -51.07 13.75
C GLU A 91 -18.16 -51.53 12.28
N ARG A 92 -17.69 -50.65 11.39
CA ARG A 92 -17.48 -50.94 9.97
C ARG A 92 -16.03 -51.32 9.70
N GLU A 93 -15.86 -52.52 9.15
CA GLU A 93 -14.57 -52.94 8.61
C GLU A 93 -14.35 -52.37 7.21
N VAL A 94 -13.17 -51.77 7.02
CA VAL A 94 -12.71 -51.20 5.74
C VAL A 94 -11.32 -51.72 5.41
N GLU A 95 -10.95 -51.76 4.13
CA GLU A 95 -9.62 -52.22 3.72
C GLU A 95 -8.50 -51.26 4.14
N PHE A 96 -8.75 -49.97 3.98
CA PHE A 96 -7.85 -48.90 4.36
C PHE A 96 -8.44 -48.03 5.46
N LEU A 97 -7.66 -47.72 6.50
CA LEU A 97 -8.03 -46.75 7.53
C LEU A 97 -6.95 -45.70 7.69
N ALA A 98 -7.31 -44.42 7.72
CA ALA A 98 -6.41 -43.33 8.04
C ALA A 98 -6.94 -42.43 9.16
N ILE A 99 -6.02 -41.86 9.94
CA ILE A 99 -6.33 -40.85 10.95
C ILE A 99 -5.35 -39.69 10.81
N ASP A 100 -5.88 -38.50 10.60
CA ASP A 100 -5.10 -37.28 10.43
C ASP A 100 -4.87 -36.54 11.75
N GLU A 101 -3.79 -35.76 11.81
CA GLU A 101 -3.33 -34.98 12.97
C GLU A 101 -3.26 -35.80 14.28
N ILE A 102 -2.66 -37.00 14.22
CA ILE A 102 -2.61 -37.96 15.34
C ILE A 102 -1.91 -37.42 16.60
N GLN A 103 -1.10 -36.37 16.48
CA GLN A 103 -0.51 -35.67 17.63
C GLN A 103 -1.56 -35.00 18.53
N LEU A 104 -2.79 -34.79 18.04
CA LEU A 104 -3.91 -34.37 18.88
C LEU A 104 -4.28 -35.39 19.95
N ALA A 105 -3.72 -36.60 19.93
CA ALA A 105 -3.74 -37.50 21.08
C ALA A 105 -3.20 -36.85 22.38
N ALA A 106 -2.34 -35.83 22.28
CA ALA A 106 -1.84 -35.06 23.42
C ALA A 106 -2.77 -33.90 23.85
N ASP A 107 -3.89 -33.68 23.16
CA ASP A 107 -4.84 -32.61 23.49
C ASP A 107 -5.60 -32.92 24.79
N PRO A 108 -5.61 -32.02 25.80
CA PRO A 108 -6.23 -32.27 27.10
C PRO A 108 -7.73 -32.51 27.10
N GLU A 109 -8.45 -32.04 26.07
CA GLU A 109 -9.91 -32.07 26.03
C GLU A 109 -10.42 -33.28 25.24
N ARG A 110 -9.87 -33.51 24.04
CA ARG A 110 -10.34 -34.56 23.12
C ARG A 110 -9.28 -35.59 22.74
N GLY A 111 -8.07 -35.48 23.25
CA GLY A 111 -6.95 -36.37 22.89
C GLY A 111 -7.21 -37.84 23.20
N HIS A 112 -7.99 -38.13 24.25
CA HIS A 112 -8.39 -39.49 24.60
C HIS A 112 -9.12 -40.23 23.47
N VAL A 113 -9.86 -39.52 22.61
CA VAL A 113 -10.51 -40.11 21.44
C VAL A 113 -9.46 -40.51 20.40
N PHE A 114 -8.51 -39.62 20.09
CA PHE A 114 -7.41 -39.90 19.16
C PHE A 114 -6.54 -41.07 19.65
N THR A 115 -6.24 -41.10 20.94
CA THR A 115 -5.53 -42.22 21.58
C THR A 115 -6.29 -43.53 21.45
N SER A 116 -7.60 -43.53 21.70
CA SER A 116 -8.44 -44.70 21.47
C SER A 116 -8.35 -45.18 20.02
N ARG A 117 -8.38 -44.27 19.04
CA ARG A 117 -8.25 -44.65 17.62
C ARG A 117 -6.85 -45.14 17.26
N LEU A 118 -5.80 -44.51 17.80
CA LEU A 118 -4.41 -44.96 17.65
C LEU A 118 -4.25 -46.42 18.11
N LEU A 119 -4.80 -46.75 19.28
CA LEU A 119 -4.66 -48.07 19.89
C LEU A 119 -5.55 -49.13 19.25
N HIS A 120 -6.77 -48.77 18.80
CA HIS A 120 -7.80 -49.76 18.48
C HIS A 120 -8.34 -49.74 17.04
N ALA A 121 -8.26 -48.62 16.31
CA ALA A 121 -8.82 -48.55 14.95
C ALA A 121 -7.86 -49.14 13.91
N ARG A 122 -8.30 -50.10 13.11
CA ARG A 122 -7.48 -50.76 12.08
C ARG A 122 -8.26 -50.97 10.78
N GLY A 123 -7.61 -50.75 9.63
CA GLY A 123 -8.08 -51.26 8.35
C GLY A 123 -7.69 -52.73 8.19
N ARG A 124 -8.40 -53.49 7.36
CA ARG A 124 -8.12 -54.92 7.14
C ARG A 124 -6.74 -55.15 6.53
N PHE A 125 -6.32 -54.28 5.59
CA PHE A 125 -5.04 -54.42 4.89
C PHE A 125 -4.05 -53.32 5.27
N GLU A 126 -4.52 -52.09 5.44
CA GLU A 126 -3.65 -50.95 5.69
C GLU A 126 -4.24 -49.98 6.71
N THR A 127 -3.40 -49.54 7.65
CA THR A 127 -3.70 -48.47 8.62
C THR A 127 -2.65 -47.38 8.54
N MET A 128 -3.06 -46.12 8.42
CA MET A 128 -2.17 -44.98 8.27
C MET A 128 -2.45 -43.89 9.31
N PHE A 129 -1.46 -43.56 10.14
CA PHE A 129 -1.50 -42.41 11.04
C PHE A 129 -0.72 -41.25 10.44
N LEU A 130 -1.32 -40.07 10.36
CA LEU A 130 -0.68 -38.86 9.83
C LEU A 130 -0.51 -37.86 10.95
N GLY A 131 0.63 -37.19 11.04
CA GLY A 131 0.81 -36.14 12.04
C GLY A 131 2.22 -35.58 12.16
N ALA A 132 2.51 -35.01 13.33
CA ALA A 132 3.78 -34.38 13.64
C ALA A 132 4.90 -35.41 13.97
N ALA A 133 6.13 -35.08 13.60
CA ALA A 133 7.32 -35.90 13.89
C ALA A 133 7.60 -36.07 15.40
N THR A 134 7.14 -35.14 16.22
CA THR A 134 7.27 -35.17 17.69
C THR A 134 6.61 -36.39 18.34
N LEU A 135 5.63 -37.02 17.67
CA LEU A 135 4.98 -38.22 18.17
C LEU A 135 5.72 -39.52 17.83
N ALA A 136 6.76 -39.47 16.98
CA ALA A 136 7.47 -40.65 16.51
C ALA A 136 8.01 -41.55 17.64
N PRO A 137 8.67 -41.02 18.69
CA PRO A 137 9.19 -41.86 19.77
C PRO A 137 8.09 -42.58 20.55
N LEU A 138 6.95 -41.91 20.76
CA LEU A 138 5.82 -42.46 21.49
C LEU A 138 5.05 -43.50 20.66
N ILE A 139 4.82 -43.23 19.37
CA ILE A 139 4.20 -44.20 18.46
C ILE A 139 5.00 -45.51 18.40
N ARG A 140 6.35 -45.44 18.29
CA ARG A 140 7.20 -46.65 18.29
C ARG A 140 7.02 -47.50 19.55
N ARG A 141 6.84 -46.85 20.69
CA ARG A 141 6.64 -47.53 21.99
C ARG A 141 5.25 -48.15 22.09
N LEU A 142 4.22 -47.44 21.66
CA LEU A 142 2.83 -47.88 21.77
C LEU A 142 2.43 -48.91 20.70
N ILE A 143 3.06 -48.86 19.52
CA ILE A 143 2.79 -49.74 18.39
C ILE A 143 4.13 -50.28 17.87
N PRO A 144 4.64 -51.42 18.38
CA PRO A 144 5.96 -51.93 18.01
C PRO A 144 6.15 -52.21 16.51
N ASP A 145 5.09 -52.65 15.82
CA ASP A 145 5.15 -53.03 14.39
C ASP A 145 4.90 -51.85 13.43
N VAL A 146 4.96 -50.60 13.90
CA VAL A 146 4.67 -49.42 13.07
C VAL A 146 5.85 -49.05 12.17
N GLU A 147 5.57 -48.88 10.88
CA GLU A 147 6.52 -48.30 9.94
C GLU A 147 6.43 -46.77 9.98
N ILE A 148 7.52 -46.08 10.30
CA ILE A 148 7.53 -44.61 10.33
C ILE A 148 8.16 -44.06 9.05
N VAL A 149 7.40 -43.23 8.35
CA VAL A 149 7.84 -42.52 7.15
C VAL A 149 7.89 -41.04 7.45
N THR A 150 9.09 -40.45 7.42
CA THR A 150 9.26 -39.01 7.62
C THR A 150 9.09 -38.24 6.30
N ARG A 151 8.48 -37.06 6.34
CA ARG A 151 8.39 -36.14 5.19
C ARG A 151 8.83 -34.73 5.53
N ASP A 152 9.62 -34.15 4.63
CA ASP A 152 10.10 -32.77 4.73
C ASP A 152 9.11 -31.78 4.12
N ARG A 153 9.15 -30.53 4.62
CA ARG A 153 8.31 -29.43 4.13
C ARG A 153 8.67 -29.08 2.68
N LEU A 154 7.66 -28.79 1.86
CA LEU A 154 7.82 -28.47 0.44
C LEU A 154 8.33 -27.04 0.15
N SER A 155 8.28 -26.14 1.14
CA SER A 155 8.68 -24.73 1.01
C SER A 155 9.45 -24.24 2.23
N THR A 156 10.19 -23.14 2.07
CA THR A 156 10.94 -22.50 3.14
C THR A 156 10.04 -21.55 3.93
N LEU A 157 10.16 -21.56 5.26
CA LEU A 157 9.54 -20.58 6.14
C LEU A 157 10.63 -19.75 6.80
N SER A 158 10.61 -18.43 6.61
CA SER A 158 11.61 -17.52 7.18
C SER A 158 10.99 -16.48 8.12
N TYR A 159 11.74 -16.08 9.14
CA TYR A 159 11.32 -15.03 10.06
C TYR A 159 11.61 -13.63 9.48
N ALA A 160 10.62 -12.74 9.51
CA ALA A 160 10.67 -11.40 8.92
C ALA A 160 10.69 -10.27 9.96
N GLY A 161 10.85 -10.60 11.24
CA GLY A 161 10.93 -9.64 12.35
C GLY A 161 9.59 -9.01 12.73
N SER A 162 9.68 -7.96 13.55
CA SER A 162 8.54 -7.13 13.93
C SER A 162 8.19 -6.11 12.84
N LYS A 163 6.91 -6.02 12.49
CA LYS A 163 6.39 -5.01 11.56
C LYS A 163 5.14 -4.36 12.12
N LYS A 164 5.03 -3.04 11.97
CA LYS A 164 3.78 -2.33 12.27
C LYS A 164 2.67 -2.87 11.37
N LEU A 165 1.44 -2.87 11.87
CA LEU A 165 0.25 -3.32 11.13
C LEU A 165 0.11 -2.63 9.76
N THR A 166 0.42 -1.33 9.70
CA THR A 166 0.43 -0.52 8.46
C THR A 166 1.51 -0.91 7.48
N ARG A 167 2.51 -1.71 7.85
CA ARG A 167 3.65 -2.12 7.00
C ARG A 167 3.64 -3.61 6.68
N LEU A 168 2.64 -4.35 7.14
CA LEU A 168 2.49 -5.75 6.77
C LEU A 168 2.34 -5.88 5.25
N PRO A 169 2.97 -6.90 4.64
CA PRO A 169 2.80 -7.17 3.22
C PRO A 169 1.34 -7.54 2.92
N ARG A 170 0.96 -7.47 1.65
CA ARG A 170 -0.35 -7.98 1.21
C ARG A 170 -0.41 -9.49 1.40
N ARG A 171 -1.61 -10.06 1.38
CA ARG A 171 -1.84 -11.49 1.62
C ARG A 171 -1.33 -11.94 3.00
N SER A 172 -1.44 -11.05 3.99
CA SER A 172 -1.06 -11.34 5.37
C SER A 172 -2.23 -11.88 6.18
N ALA A 173 -1.99 -12.93 6.97
CA ALA A 173 -2.86 -13.36 8.05
C ALA A 173 -2.34 -12.81 9.39
N ILE A 174 -3.16 -12.06 10.10
CA ILE A 174 -2.85 -11.50 11.41
C ILE A 174 -3.54 -12.35 12.47
N VAL A 175 -2.77 -12.89 13.41
CA VAL A 175 -3.26 -13.86 14.39
C VAL A 175 -3.32 -13.25 15.78
N ALA A 176 -4.50 -13.28 16.39
CA ALA A 176 -4.75 -12.82 17.75
C ALA A 176 -5.47 -13.90 18.55
N PHE A 177 -5.39 -13.87 19.88
CA PHE A 177 -5.88 -14.96 20.74
C PHE A 177 -7.14 -14.60 21.53
N SER A 178 -7.77 -13.46 21.20
CA SER A 178 -9.10 -13.09 21.70
C SER A 178 -9.98 -12.51 20.59
N THR A 179 -11.29 -12.73 20.68
CA THR A 179 -12.29 -12.18 19.75
C THR A 179 -12.23 -10.65 19.71
N ASP A 180 -12.05 -10.01 20.86
CA ASP A 180 -11.96 -8.55 20.96
C ASP A 180 -10.76 -7.99 20.20
N GLN A 181 -9.58 -8.63 20.32
CA GLN A 181 -8.40 -8.25 19.54
C GLN A 181 -8.60 -8.47 18.05
N VAL A 182 -9.23 -9.59 17.65
CA VAL A 182 -9.55 -9.87 16.25
C VAL A 182 -10.41 -8.74 15.67
N TYR A 183 -11.48 -8.33 16.36
CA TYR A 183 -12.34 -7.24 15.90
C TYR A 183 -11.64 -5.89 15.89
N ALA A 184 -10.83 -5.58 16.92
CA ALA A 184 -10.09 -4.32 17.00
C ALA A 184 -9.08 -4.19 15.84
N ILE A 185 -8.33 -5.26 15.56
CA ILE A 185 -7.37 -5.30 14.46
C ILE A 185 -8.10 -5.23 13.12
N ALA A 186 -9.18 -5.98 12.93
CA ALA A 186 -9.96 -5.95 11.69
C ALA A 186 -10.54 -4.56 11.39
N GLU A 187 -11.05 -3.86 12.40
CA GLU A 187 -11.53 -2.48 12.28
C GLU A 187 -10.39 -1.50 11.93
N LEU A 188 -9.20 -1.68 12.53
CA LEU A 188 -8.02 -0.88 12.21
C LEU A 188 -7.55 -1.11 10.76
N ILE A 189 -7.52 -2.37 10.30
CA ILE A 189 -7.21 -2.72 8.92
C ILE A 189 -8.25 -2.15 7.97
N ARG A 190 -9.55 -2.25 8.28
CA ARG A 190 -10.62 -1.65 7.45
C ARG A 190 -10.36 -0.16 7.22
N ARG A 191 -10.06 0.59 8.27
CA ARG A 191 -9.80 2.05 8.21
C ARG A 191 -8.56 2.41 7.39
N GLN A 192 -7.53 1.56 7.40
CA GLN A 192 -6.23 1.88 6.81
C GLN A 192 -5.97 1.22 5.45
N ARG A 193 -6.62 0.09 5.17
CA ARG A 193 -6.32 -0.80 4.04
C ARG A 193 -7.57 -1.27 3.27
N GLY A 194 -8.76 -0.80 3.64
CA GLY A 194 -10.01 -1.05 2.91
C GLY A 194 -10.83 -2.23 3.40
N GLY A 195 -10.23 -3.22 4.07
CA GLY A 195 -10.98 -4.30 4.69
C GLY A 195 -10.13 -5.49 5.12
N ALA A 196 -10.70 -6.32 5.99
CA ALA A 196 -10.15 -7.61 6.36
C ALA A 196 -11.25 -8.67 6.43
N ALA A 197 -10.90 -9.89 6.03
CA ALA A 197 -11.70 -11.07 6.34
C ALA A 197 -11.46 -11.45 7.81
N VAL A 198 -12.50 -11.94 8.48
CA VAL A 198 -12.41 -12.34 9.90
C VAL A 198 -12.69 -13.84 10.04
N VAL A 199 -11.77 -14.57 10.66
CA VAL A 199 -11.90 -16.01 10.90
C VAL A 199 -11.63 -16.36 12.36
N MET A 200 -12.63 -16.92 13.03
CA MET A 200 -12.52 -17.32 14.44
C MET A 200 -13.09 -18.73 14.61
N GLY A 201 -12.63 -19.43 15.65
CA GLY A 201 -13.08 -20.81 15.94
C GLY A 201 -14.59 -20.95 16.21
N SER A 202 -15.22 -19.90 16.74
CA SER A 202 -16.67 -19.86 17.02
C SER A 202 -17.53 -19.86 15.76
N LEU A 203 -17.03 -19.33 14.65
CA LEU A 203 -17.77 -19.20 13.39
C LEU A 203 -18.12 -20.58 12.80
N SER A 204 -19.32 -20.69 12.21
CA SER A 204 -19.70 -21.92 11.49
C SER A 204 -18.75 -22.19 10.32
N PRO A 205 -18.66 -23.45 9.87
CA PRO A 205 -17.86 -23.78 8.68
C PRO A 205 -18.25 -22.94 7.46
N ARG A 206 -19.55 -22.69 7.28
CA ARG A 206 -20.09 -21.88 6.19
C ARG A 206 -19.60 -20.44 6.24
N THR A 207 -19.74 -19.75 7.38
CA THR A 207 -19.24 -18.38 7.55
C THR A 207 -17.72 -18.30 7.39
N ARG A 208 -16.96 -19.26 7.96
CA ARG A 208 -15.49 -19.31 7.79
C ARG A 208 -15.09 -19.45 6.33
N ASN A 209 -15.73 -20.35 5.58
CA ASN A 209 -15.44 -20.53 4.15
C ASN A 209 -15.79 -19.29 3.34
N ALA A 210 -16.91 -18.63 3.63
CA ALA A 210 -17.28 -17.39 2.96
C ALA A 210 -16.29 -16.25 3.25
N GLN A 211 -15.79 -16.13 4.49
CA GLN A 211 -14.75 -15.15 4.85
C GLN A 211 -13.39 -15.50 4.22
N VAL A 212 -13.02 -16.77 4.15
CA VAL A 212 -11.80 -17.19 3.42
C VAL A 212 -11.95 -16.97 1.92
N ALA A 213 -13.13 -17.20 1.34
CA ALA A 213 -13.40 -16.94 -0.06
C ALA A 213 -13.23 -15.45 -0.41
N LEU A 214 -13.70 -14.55 0.46
CA LEU A 214 -13.46 -13.10 0.35
C LEU A 214 -11.96 -12.76 0.30
N PHE A 215 -11.16 -13.42 1.14
CA PHE A 215 -9.71 -13.26 1.10
C PHE A 215 -9.09 -13.88 -0.17
N GLN A 216 -9.48 -15.10 -0.55
CA GLN A 216 -8.94 -15.78 -1.73
C GLN A 216 -9.29 -15.10 -3.06
N SER A 217 -10.50 -14.55 -3.18
CA SER A 217 -10.94 -13.80 -4.37
C SER A 217 -10.16 -12.49 -4.57
N GLY A 218 -9.40 -12.07 -3.56
CA GLY A 218 -8.70 -10.78 -3.55
C GLY A 218 -9.65 -9.61 -3.26
N GLU A 219 -10.88 -9.87 -2.81
CA GLU A 219 -11.74 -8.82 -2.25
C GLU A 219 -11.12 -8.22 -0.99
N VAL A 220 -10.33 -8.98 -0.22
CA VAL A 220 -9.51 -8.39 0.86
C VAL A 220 -8.11 -8.97 0.84
N ASP A 221 -7.12 -8.12 1.12
CA ASP A 221 -5.70 -8.49 1.17
C ASP A 221 -5.24 -9.01 2.53
N PHE A 222 -6.07 -8.86 3.55
CA PHE A 222 -5.75 -9.17 4.93
C PHE A 222 -6.80 -10.09 5.52
N LEU A 223 -6.32 -11.06 6.28
CA LEU A 223 -7.14 -11.95 7.08
C LEU A 223 -6.79 -11.70 8.55
N VAL A 224 -7.77 -11.45 9.41
CA VAL A 224 -7.55 -11.38 10.87
C VAL A 224 -8.22 -12.58 11.49
N ALA A 225 -7.48 -13.33 12.30
CA ALA A 225 -7.98 -14.61 12.78
C ALA A 225 -7.47 -15.03 14.16
N THR A 226 -8.13 -16.02 14.74
CA THR A 226 -7.57 -16.78 15.87
C THR A 226 -6.71 -17.94 15.41
N ASP A 227 -6.12 -18.68 16.35
CA ASP A 227 -5.40 -19.94 16.13
C ASP A 227 -6.18 -21.01 15.35
N ALA A 228 -7.50 -20.83 15.19
CA ALA A 228 -8.36 -21.63 14.33
C ALA A 228 -7.88 -21.72 12.86
N ILE A 229 -7.06 -20.77 12.37
CA ILE A 229 -6.45 -20.89 11.02
C ILE A 229 -5.33 -21.91 10.96
N GLY A 230 -4.74 -22.26 12.12
CA GLY A 230 -3.69 -23.25 12.23
C GLY A 230 -4.13 -24.65 11.79
N MET A 231 -5.44 -24.89 11.63
CA MET A 231 -5.99 -26.16 11.20
C MET A 231 -7.21 -26.00 10.29
N GLY A 232 -7.21 -26.72 9.16
CA GLY A 232 -8.43 -27.03 8.44
C GLY A 232 -9.06 -25.95 7.57
N LEU A 233 -8.31 -24.93 7.15
CA LEU A 233 -8.73 -23.98 6.12
C LEU A 233 -7.73 -23.99 4.96
N ASN A 234 -8.25 -24.13 3.75
CA ASN A 234 -7.48 -24.04 2.52
C ASN A 234 -7.34 -22.56 2.14
N MET A 235 -6.20 -21.95 2.49
CA MET A 235 -5.90 -20.56 2.17
C MET A 235 -4.45 -20.35 1.76
N ASP A 236 -4.24 -19.55 0.72
CA ASP A 236 -2.94 -19.08 0.26
C ASP A 236 -2.56 -17.77 0.95
N VAL A 237 -1.69 -17.88 1.97
CA VAL A 237 -1.17 -16.76 2.77
C VAL A 237 0.33 -16.66 2.52
N ASP A 238 0.83 -15.44 2.29
CA ASP A 238 2.26 -15.21 2.04
C ASP A 238 3.01 -14.85 3.33
N HIS A 239 2.29 -14.25 4.28
CA HIS A 239 2.85 -13.80 5.55
C HIS A 239 1.90 -14.05 6.72
N VAL A 240 2.42 -14.57 7.83
CA VAL A 240 1.69 -14.68 9.10
C VAL A 240 2.28 -13.71 10.13
N ALA A 241 1.45 -12.84 10.69
CA ALA A 241 1.85 -11.87 11.70
C ALA A 241 1.14 -12.15 13.03
N PHE A 242 1.88 -12.47 14.08
CA PHE A 242 1.31 -12.65 15.42
C PHE A 242 1.10 -11.28 16.09
N ALA A 243 -0.15 -10.97 16.44
CA ALA A 243 -0.53 -9.77 17.17
C ALA A 243 -0.53 -9.98 18.70
N GLY A 244 -0.34 -11.22 19.15
CA GLY A 244 -0.09 -11.58 20.54
C GLY A 244 0.61 -12.93 20.60
N MET A 245 1.26 -13.23 21.72
CA MET A 245 2.04 -14.46 21.91
C MET A 245 1.55 -15.30 23.10
N ARG A 246 0.45 -14.87 23.72
CA ARG A 246 -0.15 -15.51 24.89
C ARG A 246 -1.57 -15.92 24.55
N LYS A 247 -1.96 -17.12 24.95
CA LYS A 247 -3.31 -17.65 24.78
C LYS A 247 -3.88 -18.19 26.08
N PHE A 248 -5.20 -18.18 26.18
CA PHE A 248 -5.93 -18.85 27.24
C PHE A 248 -6.14 -20.31 26.86
N ASP A 249 -5.63 -21.24 27.68
CA ASP A 249 -5.73 -22.69 27.43
C ASP A 249 -6.94 -23.35 28.12
N GLY A 250 -7.93 -22.54 28.52
CA GLY A 250 -9.07 -22.99 29.33
C GLY A 250 -8.85 -22.86 30.84
N ARG A 251 -7.59 -22.73 31.30
CA ARG A 251 -7.26 -22.59 32.73
C ARG A 251 -6.50 -21.31 33.02
N ARG A 252 -5.49 -20.98 32.23
CA ARG A 252 -4.65 -19.79 32.41
C ARG A 252 -4.17 -19.22 31.09
N THR A 253 -3.77 -17.96 31.14
CA THR A 253 -3.10 -17.30 30.01
C THR A 253 -1.61 -17.62 30.02
N ARG A 254 -1.16 -18.41 29.06
CA ARG A 254 0.24 -18.86 28.91
C ARG A 254 0.83 -18.45 27.55
N TRP A 255 2.15 -18.49 27.46
CA TRP A 255 2.87 -18.35 26.19
C TRP A 255 2.56 -19.49 25.23
N LEU A 256 2.59 -19.20 23.93
CA LEU A 256 2.53 -20.21 22.88
C LEU A 256 3.78 -21.08 22.90
N HIS A 257 3.61 -22.37 22.70
CA HIS A 257 4.71 -23.28 22.47
C HIS A 257 5.21 -23.18 21.02
N ALA A 258 6.49 -23.52 20.79
CA ALA A 258 7.10 -23.49 19.46
C ALA A 258 6.29 -24.25 18.39
N HIS A 259 5.74 -25.42 18.74
CA HIS A 259 4.92 -26.20 17.82
C HIS A 259 3.58 -25.52 17.47
N GLU A 260 2.99 -24.74 18.39
CA GLU A 260 1.75 -23.99 18.13
C GLU A 260 2.04 -22.82 17.17
N ILE A 261 3.16 -22.12 17.39
CA ILE A 261 3.65 -21.08 16.49
C ILE A 261 3.90 -21.66 15.11
N ALA A 262 4.61 -22.80 15.02
CA ALA A 262 4.90 -23.46 13.75
C ALA A 262 3.64 -23.94 13.01
N GLN A 263 2.63 -24.42 13.73
CA GLN A 263 1.35 -24.82 13.14
C GLN A 263 0.63 -23.64 12.47
N ILE A 264 0.66 -22.47 13.10
CA ILE A 264 0.02 -21.24 12.62
C ILE A 264 0.90 -20.58 11.52
N ALA A 265 2.18 -20.37 11.78
CA ALA A 265 3.15 -19.79 10.85
C ALA A 265 3.35 -20.66 9.61
N GLY A 266 3.20 -21.98 9.75
CA GLY A 266 3.22 -22.94 8.64
C GLY A 266 2.09 -22.77 7.63
N ARG A 267 1.11 -21.88 7.90
CA ARG A 267 0.11 -21.44 6.92
C ARG A 267 0.67 -20.43 5.91
N ALA A 268 1.78 -19.76 6.24
CA ALA A 268 2.50 -18.91 5.30
C ALA A 268 3.34 -19.76 4.34
N GLY A 269 3.21 -19.48 3.05
CA GLY A 269 3.88 -20.22 1.99
C GLY A 269 3.22 -21.58 1.76
N ARG A 270 2.92 -21.91 0.51
CA ARG A 270 2.22 -23.14 0.15
C ARG A 270 2.76 -23.76 -1.12
N HIS A 271 2.74 -25.09 -1.17
CA HIS A 271 3.43 -25.87 -2.19
C HIS A 271 4.90 -25.46 -2.30
N VAL A 272 5.32 -24.90 -3.43
CA VAL A 272 6.69 -24.46 -3.72
C VAL A 272 6.93 -22.99 -3.40
N ARG A 273 5.91 -22.24 -2.93
CA ARG A 273 6.08 -20.83 -2.56
C ARG A 273 6.53 -20.72 -1.12
N ASP A 274 7.62 -19.98 -0.92
CA ASP A 274 8.13 -19.65 0.40
C ASP A 274 7.16 -18.75 1.17
N GLY A 275 7.21 -18.86 2.49
CA GLY A 275 6.39 -18.11 3.41
C GLY A 275 7.23 -17.32 4.40
N THR A 276 6.65 -16.25 4.94
CA THR A 276 7.28 -15.49 6.02
C THR A 276 6.40 -15.43 7.25
N PHE A 277 6.99 -15.31 8.43
CA PHE A 277 6.24 -15.03 9.65
C PHE A 277 6.95 -13.98 10.50
N GLY A 278 6.19 -13.29 11.35
CA GLY A 278 6.70 -12.21 12.18
C GLY A 278 5.72 -11.83 13.26
N VAL A 279 6.03 -10.75 13.98
CA VAL A 279 5.14 -10.17 15.01
C VAL A 279 4.67 -8.79 14.58
N THR A 280 3.54 -8.35 15.13
CA THR A 280 2.94 -7.04 14.82
C THR A 280 2.25 -6.44 16.04
N GLY A 281 2.01 -5.13 16.00
CA GLY A 281 1.27 -4.42 17.04
C GLY A 281 2.09 -4.33 18.32
N GLU A 282 1.51 -4.81 19.41
CA GLU A 282 2.10 -4.81 20.76
C GLU A 282 2.71 -6.17 21.14
N ALA A 283 2.76 -7.13 20.19
CA ALA A 283 3.39 -8.42 20.43
C ALA A 283 4.91 -8.26 20.65
N GLU A 284 5.41 -8.93 21.68
CA GLU A 284 6.84 -9.04 21.97
C GLU A 284 7.56 -9.75 20.81
N GLU A 285 8.83 -9.39 20.59
CA GLU A 285 9.67 -10.07 19.61
C GLU A 285 9.93 -11.52 20.04
N LEU A 286 10.18 -12.38 19.06
CA LEU A 286 10.48 -13.79 19.32
C LEU A 286 11.97 -13.94 19.62
N ASP A 287 12.29 -14.70 20.65
CA ASP A 287 13.67 -15.09 20.95
C ASP A 287 14.28 -15.87 19.77
N GLU A 288 15.58 -15.70 19.54
CA GLU A 288 16.28 -16.34 18.41
C GLU A 288 16.17 -17.87 18.45
N ASP A 289 16.27 -18.48 19.64
CA ASP A 289 16.11 -19.92 19.83
C ASP A 289 14.72 -20.41 19.41
N LEU A 290 13.68 -19.64 19.76
CA LEU A 290 12.30 -19.96 19.40
C LEU A 290 12.08 -19.83 17.89
N VAL A 291 12.65 -18.80 17.27
CA VAL A 291 12.64 -18.62 15.81
C VAL A 291 13.32 -19.80 15.13
N GLN A 292 14.49 -20.22 15.61
CA GLN A 292 15.23 -21.34 15.06
C GLN A 292 14.44 -22.65 15.17
N GLN A 293 13.83 -22.92 16.33
CA GLN A 293 12.95 -24.09 16.50
C GLN A 293 11.81 -24.13 15.49
N VAL A 294 11.15 -22.99 15.24
CA VAL A 294 10.03 -22.88 14.29
C VAL A 294 10.49 -23.07 12.84
N VAL A 295 11.60 -22.42 12.45
CA VAL A 295 12.14 -22.49 11.08
C VAL A 295 12.66 -23.90 10.76
N GLU A 296 13.43 -24.49 11.67
CA GLU A 296 14.01 -25.82 11.51
C GLU A 296 13.02 -26.96 11.81
N HIS A 297 11.82 -26.64 12.29
CA HIS A 297 10.81 -27.60 12.74
C HIS A 297 11.34 -28.59 13.79
N ARG A 298 12.18 -28.09 14.71
CA ARG A 298 12.80 -28.86 15.78
C ARG A 298 12.07 -28.60 17.09
N PHE A 299 11.31 -29.60 17.54
CA PHE A 299 10.48 -29.49 18.73
C PHE A 299 10.70 -30.68 19.67
N ASP A 300 10.40 -30.48 20.95
CA ASP A 300 10.46 -31.54 21.94
C ASP A 300 9.49 -32.68 21.60
N PRO A 301 9.93 -33.95 21.73
CA PRO A 301 9.05 -35.08 21.56
C PRO A 301 7.88 -35.07 22.56
N ILE A 302 6.71 -35.48 22.09
CA ILE A 302 5.55 -35.69 22.95
C ILE A 302 5.84 -36.90 23.84
N GLN A 303 5.89 -36.66 25.16
CA GLN A 303 6.23 -37.68 26.16
C GLN A 303 5.04 -38.54 26.56
N ALA A 304 3.84 -37.98 26.51
CA ALA A 304 2.60 -38.66 26.87
C ALA A 304 1.40 -38.16 26.06
N ILE A 305 0.41 -39.01 25.88
CA ILE A 305 -0.88 -38.70 25.25
C ILE A 305 -2.02 -38.95 26.23
N GLU A 306 -3.11 -38.21 26.07
CA GLU A 306 -4.30 -38.35 26.91
C GLU A 306 -5.00 -39.67 26.61
N TRP A 307 -5.35 -40.40 27.65
CA TRP A 307 -5.98 -41.70 27.59
C TRP A 307 -7.18 -41.73 28.51
N ARG A 308 -8.21 -42.44 28.08
CA ARG A 308 -9.39 -42.76 28.86
C ARG A 308 -9.81 -44.16 28.48
N ASN A 309 -10.25 -44.94 29.45
CA ASN A 309 -10.70 -46.30 29.20
C ASN A 309 -11.91 -46.30 28.23
N ALA A 310 -11.81 -47.09 27.16
CA ALA A 310 -12.87 -47.24 26.17
C ALA A 310 -13.88 -48.33 26.53
N ARG A 311 -13.53 -49.26 27.44
CA ARG A 311 -14.37 -50.37 27.88
C ARG A 311 -15.09 -49.98 29.17
N LEU A 312 -16.16 -49.21 29.04
CA LEU A 312 -16.96 -48.72 30.19
C LEU A 312 -17.90 -49.79 30.72
N ASP A 313 -18.04 -49.82 32.05
CA ASP A 313 -18.95 -50.70 32.77
C ASP A 313 -20.27 -49.96 33.05
N PHE A 314 -21.40 -50.53 32.63
CA PHE A 314 -22.72 -49.91 32.76
C PHE A 314 -23.62 -50.66 33.77
N ASP A 315 -23.07 -51.54 34.59
CA ASP A 315 -23.86 -52.35 35.53
C ASP A 315 -24.40 -51.49 36.69
N THR A 316 -23.58 -50.59 37.24
CA THR A 316 -24.01 -49.56 38.20
C THR A 316 -23.35 -48.20 37.93
N LEU A 317 -23.93 -47.11 38.46
CA LEU A 317 -23.33 -45.77 38.35
C LEU A 317 -21.90 -45.70 38.94
N PRO A 318 -21.62 -46.29 40.13
CA PRO A 318 -20.25 -46.41 40.63
C PRO A 318 -19.30 -47.21 39.71
N ASP A 319 -19.77 -48.29 39.07
CA ASP A 319 -18.94 -49.08 38.16
C ASP A 319 -18.60 -48.31 36.88
N LEU A 320 -19.55 -47.53 36.34
CA LEU A 320 -19.31 -46.59 35.24
C LEU A 320 -18.23 -45.57 35.61
N LEU A 321 -18.36 -44.92 36.75
CA LEU A 321 -17.37 -43.94 37.18
C LEU A 321 -16.00 -44.61 37.39
N ARG A 322 -15.96 -45.78 38.04
CA ARG A 322 -14.71 -46.52 38.30
C ARG A 322 -14.00 -46.93 37.02
N SER A 323 -14.74 -47.45 36.04
CA SER A 323 -14.20 -47.83 34.74
C SER A 323 -13.76 -46.62 33.92
N LEU A 324 -14.43 -45.47 34.03
CA LEU A 324 -14.09 -44.23 33.34
C LEU A 324 -12.76 -43.60 33.82
N VAL A 325 -12.52 -43.66 35.13
CA VAL A 325 -11.35 -43.02 35.79
C VAL A 325 -10.19 -43.97 36.03
N GLN A 326 -10.20 -45.13 35.37
CA GLN A 326 -9.11 -46.09 35.43
C GLN A 326 -7.79 -45.40 35.04
N VAL A 327 -6.69 -45.73 35.72
CA VAL A 327 -5.36 -45.23 35.37
C VAL A 327 -4.72 -46.20 34.36
N PRO A 328 -4.10 -45.71 33.27
CA PRO A 328 -3.41 -46.58 32.33
C PRO A 328 -2.15 -47.19 32.95
N ASP A 329 -1.86 -48.43 32.61
CA ASP A 329 -0.67 -49.19 33.02
C ASP A 329 0.50 -49.11 32.01
N VAL A 330 0.25 -48.50 30.84
CA VAL A 330 1.24 -48.38 29.76
C VAL A 330 2.00 -47.04 29.84
N PRO A 331 3.35 -47.06 29.90
CA PRO A 331 4.15 -45.84 29.87
C PRO A 331 3.90 -44.98 28.63
N GLY A 332 3.68 -43.67 28.85
CA GLY A 332 3.36 -42.72 27.79
C GLY A 332 1.86 -42.52 27.55
N LEU A 333 1.01 -43.26 28.26
CA LEU A 333 -0.42 -42.93 28.39
C LEU A 333 -0.64 -42.18 29.71
N ARG A 334 -1.39 -41.09 29.68
CA ARG A 334 -1.79 -40.33 30.86
C ARG A 334 -3.30 -40.34 30.96
N LEU A 335 -3.85 -40.59 32.14
CA LEU A 335 -5.30 -40.42 32.35
C LEU A 335 -5.67 -38.97 32.03
N THR A 336 -6.61 -38.81 31.10
CA THR A 336 -7.13 -37.50 30.72
C THR A 336 -7.62 -36.74 31.94
N GLY A 337 -7.45 -35.41 31.94
CA GLY A 337 -8.04 -34.58 32.97
C GLY A 337 -9.56 -34.77 33.04
N GLN A 338 -10.16 -34.44 34.18
CA GLN A 338 -11.60 -34.49 34.36
C GLN A 338 -12.30 -33.63 33.31
N ALA A 339 -12.95 -34.27 32.34
CA ALA A 339 -13.66 -33.59 31.26
C ALA A 339 -15.10 -33.24 31.69
N LEU A 340 -15.82 -32.52 30.83
CA LEU A 340 -17.17 -32.06 31.11
C LEU A 340 -18.14 -33.22 31.36
N ASP A 341 -18.08 -34.27 30.54
CA ASP A 341 -18.93 -35.45 30.64
C ASP A 341 -18.78 -36.18 31.99
N GLU A 342 -17.55 -36.37 32.46
CA GLU A 342 -17.25 -36.92 33.79
C GLU A 342 -17.77 -36.01 34.90
N THR A 343 -17.60 -34.69 34.74
CA THR A 343 -18.11 -33.71 35.73
C THR A 343 -19.62 -33.77 35.83
N LEU A 344 -20.32 -33.83 34.70
CA LEU A 344 -21.77 -34.01 34.65
C LEU A 344 -22.20 -35.33 35.28
N LEU A 345 -21.52 -36.43 34.97
CA LEU A 345 -21.80 -37.74 35.57
C LEU A 345 -21.65 -37.68 37.10
N ARG A 346 -20.55 -37.11 37.61
CA ARG A 346 -20.33 -36.97 39.06
C ARG A 346 -21.41 -36.13 39.74
N ARG A 347 -21.89 -35.07 39.09
CA ARG A 347 -23.01 -34.24 39.58
C ARG A 347 -24.32 -35.02 39.55
N ALA A 348 -24.61 -35.70 38.46
CA ALA A 348 -25.79 -36.54 38.30
C ALA A 348 -25.85 -37.68 39.32
N MET A 349 -24.69 -38.26 39.68
CA MET A 349 -24.57 -39.26 40.73
C MET A 349 -24.89 -38.73 42.14
N GLN A 350 -24.95 -37.42 42.35
CA GLN A 350 -25.40 -36.84 43.62
C GLN A 350 -26.91 -36.58 43.66
N ASP A 351 -27.58 -36.54 42.50
CA ASP A 351 -29.01 -36.29 42.38
C ASP A 351 -29.82 -37.56 42.74
N ASP A 352 -30.66 -37.47 43.77
CA ASP A 352 -31.42 -38.61 44.28
C ASP A 352 -32.49 -39.10 43.29
N GLU A 353 -33.01 -38.23 42.43
CA GLU A 353 -33.95 -38.64 41.40
C GLU A 353 -33.24 -39.44 40.31
N ILE A 354 -32.04 -39.00 39.89
CA ILE A 354 -31.22 -39.74 38.91
C ILE A 354 -30.81 -41.09 39.47
N LYS A 355 -30.40 -41.19 40.74
CA LYS A 355 -30.10 -42.48 41.40
C LYS A 355 -31.29 -43.43 41.38
N ARG A 356 -32.52 -42.90 41.51
CA ARG A 356 -33.75 -43.70 41.48
C ARG A 356 -34.05 -44.24 40.08
N ILE A 357 -33.80 -43.45 39.03
CA ILE A 357 -34.06 -43.81 37.62
C ILE A 357 -32.92 -44.68 37.03
N GLY A 358 -31.68 -44.37 37.37
CA GLY A 358 -30.45 -45.00 36.88
C GLY A 358 -30.13 -46.37 37.50
N ARG A 359 -31.12 -47.26 37.62
CA ARG A 359 -30.97 -48.60 38.24
C ARG A 359 -30.78 -49.74 37.25
N SER A 360 -30.86 -49.46 35.95
CA SER A 360 -30.72 -50.47 34.90
C SER A 360 -29.59 -50.08 33.95
N ARG A 361 -28.95 -51.08 33.35
CA ARG A 361 -27.90 -50.87 32.35
C ARG A 361 -28.32 -49.91 31.24
N GLY A 362 -29.54 -50.06 30.72
CA GLY A 362 -30.08 -49.19 29.67
C GLY A 362 -30.26 -47.73 30.12
N THR A 363 -30.75 -47.49 31.33
CA THR A 363 -30.91 -46.12 31.85
C THR A 363 -29.59 -45.47 32.20
N ILE A 364 -28.60 -46.23 32.70
CA ILE A 364 -27.24 -45.74 32.96
C ILE A 364 -26.56 -45.37 31.64
N MET A 365 -26.70 -46.18 30.59
CA MET A 365 -26.22 -45.83 29.25
C MET A 365 -26.84 -44.52 28.76
N ARG A 366 -28.17 -44.35 28.88
CA ARG A 366 -28.85 -43.09 28.50
C ARG A 366 -28.35 -41.88 29.28
N LEU A 367 -28.12 -42.03 30.59
CA LEU A 367 -27.53 -40.96 31.40
C LEU A 367 -26.14 -40.59 30.87
N TRP A 368 -25.30 -41.57 30.60
CA TRP A 368 -23.97 -41.33 30.07
C TRP A 368 -24.00 -40.61 28.72
N GLU A 369 -24.87 -41.04 27.79
CA GLU A 369 -25.03 -40.34 26.51
C GLU A 369 -25.50 -38.88 26.71
N ALA A 370 -26.37 -38.61 27.69
CA ALA A 370 -26.81 -37.25 28.03
C ALA A 370 -25.69 -36.41 28.66
N CYS A 371 -24.78 -37.00 29.44
CA CYS A 371 -23.58 -36.35 29.97
C CYS A 371 -22.57 -36.03 28.86
N GLN A 372 -22.58 -36.78 27.75
CA GLN A 372 -21.73 -36.53 26.59
C GLN A 372 -22.25 -35.40 25.67
N LEU A 373 -23.35 -34.72 26.04
CA LEU A 373 -23.86 -33.57 25.29
C LEU A 373 -22.80 -32.46 25.23
N PRO A 374 -22.33 -32.04 24.02
CA PRO A 374 -21.34 -30.99 23.91
C PRO A 374 -21.91 -29.62 24.31
N ASP A 375 -21.13 -28.82 25.06
CA ASP A 375 -21.46 -27.44 25.37
C ASP A 375 -20.89 -26.48 24.30
N PHE A 376 -21.61 -26.36 23.18
CA PHE A 376 -21.22 -25.42 22.12
C PHE A 376 -21.35 -23.95 22.53
N GLN A 377 -22.23 -23.64 23.49
CA GLN A 377 -22.54 -22.28 23.93
C GLN A 377 -21.57 -21.78 25.00
N LYS A 378 -20.76 -22.68 25.59
CA LYS A 378 -19.87 -22.41 26.72
C LYS A 378 -20.64 -21.77 27.88
N THR A 379 -21.80 -22.34 28.17
CA THR A 379 -22.68 -21.94 29.25
C THR A 379 -22.02 -22.13 30.61
N THR A 380 -22.67 -21.64 31.66
CA THR A 380 -22.25 -21.97 33.01
C THR A 380 -22.44 -23.46 33.26
N LEU A 381 -21.59 -24.05 34.11
CA LEU A 381 -21.70 -25.47 34.45
C LEU A 381 -23.11 -25.86 34.93
N GLU A 382 -23.75 -25.01 35.72
CA GLU A 382 -25.10 -25.25 36.24
C GLU A 382 -26.19 -25.27 35.15
N GLU A 383 -26.07 -24.40 34.14
CA GLU A 383 -26.98 -24.42 32.99
C GLU A 383 -26.84 -25.71 32.19
N HIS A 384 -25.60 -26.14 31.94
CA HIS A 384 -25.34 -27.37 31.20
C HIS A 384 -25.76 -28.62 31.97
N VAL A 385 -25.58 -28.64 33.29
CA VAL A 385 -26.11 -29.69 34.18
C VAL A 385 -27.63 -29.78 34.06
N ARG A 386 -28.34 -28.64 34.08
CA ARG A 386 -29.81 -28.63 33.90
C ARG A 386 -30.20 -29.19 32.55
N LEU A 387 -29.55 -28.78 31.47
CA LEU A 387 -29.85 -29.28 30.12
C LEU A 387 -29.61 -30.80 30.00
N SER A 388 -28.47 -31.30 30.47
CA SER A 388 -28.15 -32.74 30.46
C SER A 388 -29.18 -33.55 31.25
N ARG A 389 -29.57 -33.04 32.43
CA ARG A 389 -30.61 -33.64 33.27
C ARG A 389 -31.98 -33.64 32.58
N ASP A 390 -32.39 -32.53 31.99
CA ASP A 390 -33.67 -32.42 31.29
C ASP A 390 -33.76 -33.40 30.10
N VAL A 391 -32.66 -33.56 29.36
CA VAL A 391 -32.55 -34.57 28.29
C VAL A 391 -32.69 -35.97 28.86
N PHE A 392 -31.97 -36.29 29.94
CA PHE A 392 -32.05 -37.60 30.58
C PHE A 392 -33.47 -37.93 31.07
N HIS A 393 -34.17 -36.99 31.72
CA HIS A 393 -35.56 -37.20 32.16
C HIS A 393 -36.52 -37.41 31.00
N ALA A 394 -36.35 -36.69 29.89
CA ALA A 394 -37.19 -36.90 28.71
C ALA A 394 -36.97 -38.28 28.08
N LEU A 395 -35.70 -38.71 27.98
CA LEU A 395 -35.33 -40.03 27.43
C LEU A 395 -35.74 -41.20 28.32
N THR A 396 -35.94 -40.97 29.62
CA THR A 396 -36.37 -41.99 30.60
C THR A 396 -37.83 -41.84 31.03
N GLY A 397 -38.52 -40.81 30.54
CA GLY A 397 -39.94 -40.56 30.79
C GLY A 397 -40.88 -41.47 29.99
N LYS A 398 -42.20 -41.26 30.15
CA LYS A 398 -43.24 -42.12 29.54
C LYS A 398 -43.13 -42.30 28.03
N ARG A 399 -42.72 -41.26 27.29
CA ARG A 399 -42.55 -41.31 25.83
C ARG A 399 -41.17 -41.83 25.40
N GLY A 400 -40.19 -41.88 26.31
CA GLY A 400 -38.82 -42.34 26.06
C GLY A 400 -38.05 -41.53 25.00
N ARG A 401 -38.52 -40.33 24.67
CA ARG A 401 -38.03 -39.47 23.58
C ARG A 401 -38.26 -38.00 23.91
N LEU A 402 -37.44 -37.14 23.32
CA LEU A 402 -37.67 -35.71 23.28
C LEU A 402 -38.83 -35.42 22.32
N THR A 403 -39.85 -34.72 22.80
CA THR A 403 -41.07 -34.42 22.05
C THR A 403 -40.96 -33.10 21.32
N GLU A 404 -41.93 -32.84 20.43
CA GLU A 404 -42.09 -31.52 19.81
C GLU A 404 -42.23 -30.41 20.87
N ASP A 405 -43.01 -30.62 21.94
CA ASP A 405 -43.18 -29.65 23.03
C ASP A 405 -41.86 -29.32 23.77
N TRP A 406 -40.88 -30.23 23.74
CA TRP A 406 -39.56 -29.98 24.34
C TRP A 406 -38.64 -29.21 23.39
N PHE A 407 -38.67 -29.57 22.09
CA PHE A 407 -37.72 -29.09 21.09
C PHE A 407 -38.15 -27.77 20.45
N ALA A 408 -39.45 -27.61 20.12
CA ALA A 408 -39.97 -26.45 19.40
C ALA A 408 -39.76 -25.12 20.14
N PRO A 409 -39.97 -24.99 21.48
CA PRO A 409 -39.70 -23.74 22.18
C PRO A 409 -38.23 -23.33 22.13
N ARG A 410 -37.31 -24.29 22.35
CA ARG A 410 -35.86 -24.05 22.29
C ARG A 410 -35.40 -23.69 20.87
N PHE A 411 -36.01 -24.30 19.86
CA PHE A 411 -35.77 -23.93 18.46
C PHE A 411 -36.23 -22.49 18.18
N ALA A 412 -37.42 -22.11 18.64
CA ALA A 412 -37.96 -20.77 18.44
C ALA A 412 -37.11 -19.67 19.09
N GLU A 413 -36.46 -19.94 20.23
CA GLU A 413 -35.55 -18.98 20.89
C GLU A 413 -34.36 -18.56 20.02
N VAL A 414 -33.84 -19.51 19.22
CA VAL A 414 -32.68 -19.32 18.34
C VAL A 414 -33.06 -19.04 16.88
N ASP A 415 -34.33 -19.25 16.48
CA ASP A 415 -34.86 -19.01 15.13
C ASP A 415 -35.10 -17.51 14.85
N ARG A 416 -34.03 -16.72 14.98
CA ARG A 416 -34.05 -15.26 14.81
C ARG A 416 -32.75 -14.77 14.20
N ASP A 417 -32.84 -13.93 13.18
CA ASP A 417 -31.70 -13.40 12.41
C ASP A 417 -31.37 -11.92 12.69
N ASP A 418 -32.05 -11.31 13.67
CA ASP A 418 -31.76 -9.97 14.17
C ASP A 418 -30.51 -9.94 15.09
N GLY A 419 -30.07 -8.72 15.44
CA GLY A 419 -29.01 -8.51 16.42
C GLY A 419 -27.61 -8.28 15.84
N GLN A 420 -26.63 -8.17 16.74
CA GLN A 420 -25.22 -7.95 16.41
C GLN A 420 -24.47 -9.28 16.20
N ILE A 421 -23.23 -9.20 15.70
CA ILE A 421 -22.38 -10.35 15.38
C ILE A 421 -22.28 -11.34 16.55
N ASP A 422 -22.08 -10.86 17.77
CA ASP A 422 -21.92 -11.75 18.94
C ASP A 422 -23.23 -12.44 19.33
N GLN A 423 -24.37 -11.78 19.16
CA GLN A 423 -25.70 -12.37 19.39
C GLN A 423 -25.99 -13.46 18.35
N LEU A 424 -25.66 -13.22 17.08
CA LEU A 424 -25.78 -14.21 16.01
C LEU A 424 -24.85 -15.42 16.25
N SER A 425 -23.60 -15.18 16.67
CA SER A 425 -22.66 -16.25 17.01
C SER A 425 -23.13 -17.10 18.20
N ALA A 426 -23.75 -16.48 19.21
CA ALA A 426 -24.33 -17.18 20.36
C ALA A 426 -25.53 -18.05 19.94
N ARG A 427 -26.43 -17.51 19.09
CA ARG A 427 -27.57 -18.27 18.54
C ARG A 427 -27.10 -19.45 17.69
N LEU A 428 -26.10 -19.25 16.83
CA LEU A 428 -25.50 -20.32 16.02
C LEU A 428 -24.91 -21.45 16.88
N SER A 429 -24.34 -21.10 18.04
CA SER A 429 -23.88 -22.08 19.03
C SER A 429 -25.04 -22.86 19.65
N GLY A 430 -26.17 -22.21 19.93
CA GLY A 430 -27.40 -22.88 20.38
C GLY A 430 -28.00 -23.80 19.31
N VAL A 431 -28.02 -23.36 18.05
CA VAL A 431 -28.46 -24.19 16.91
C VAL A 431 -27.60 -25.44 16.78
N ARG A 432 -26.29 -25.39 17.06
CA ARG A 432 -25.42 -26.57 17.07
C ARG A 432 -25.81 -27.59 18.13
N THR A 433 -26.16 -27.16 19.34
CA THR A 433 -26.69 -28.05 20.39
C THR A 433 -27.97 -28.75 19.93
N LEU A 434 -28.91 -28.01 19.35
CA LEU A 434 -30.16 -28.57 18.81
C LEU A 434 -29.92 -29.49 17.61
N SER A 435 -28.97 -29.15 16.74
CA SER A 435 -28.59 -29.97 15.59
C SER A 435 -27.96 -31.29 16.03
N TYR A 436 -27.11 -31.28 17.06
CA TYR A 436 -26.56 -32.50 17.66
C TYR A 436 -27.68 -33.42 18.16
N ILE A 437 -28.64 -32.87 18.91
CA ILE A 437 -29.81 -33.62 19.39
C ILE A 437 -30.65 -34.16 18.22
N ALA A 438 -30.89 -33.35 17.18
CA ALA A 438 -31.67 -33.76 16.01
C ALA A 438 -30.97 -34.83 15.15
N ASN A 439 -29.65 -35.00 15.28
CA ASN A 439 -28.90 -36.08 14.64
C ASN A 439 -28.96 -37.41 15.41
N ARG A 440 -29.62 -37.45 16.57
CA ARG A 440 -29.86 -38.67 17.37
C ARG A 440 -31.30 -39.17 17.13
N PRO A 441 -31.53 -40.05 16.12
CA PRO A 441 -32.89 -40.52 15.78
C PRO A 441 -33.52 -41.38 16.87
N ASP A 442 -32.71 -41.90 17.80
CA ASP A 442 -33.11 -42.62 19.00
C ASP A 442 -33.48 -41.69 20.17
N TRP A 443 -33.19 -40.39 20.08
CA TRP A 443 -33.51 -39.39 21.10
C TRP A 443 -34.76 -38.57 20.76
N LEU A 444 -34.83 -38.02 19.55
CA LEU A 444 -35.84 -37.02 19.16
C LEU A 444 -36.97 -37.62 18.32
N GLU A 445 -38.22 -37.30 18.67
CA GLU A 445 -39.39 -37.59 17.83
C GLU A 445 -39.37 -36.73 16.56
N GLY A 446 -39.63 -37.33 15.39
CA GLY A 446 -39.56 -36.60 14.12
C GLY A 446 -38.17 -36.06 13.77
N ALA A 447 -37.09 -36.68 14.27
CA ALA A 447 -35.71 -36.21 14.14
C ALA A 447 -35.30 -35.76 12.73
N LYS A 448 -35.77 -36.45 11.68
CA LYS A 448 -35.47 -36.08 10.29
C LYS A 448 -35.95 -34.65 9.95
N ALA A 449 -37.19 -34.30 10.29
CA ALA A 449 -37.77 -33.01 9.99
C ALA A 449 -37.07 -31.89 10.79
N TRP A 450 -36.80 -32.13 12.08
CA TRP A 450 -36.07 -31.16 12.91
C TRP A 450 -34.64 -30.94 12.48
N ARG A 451 -33.95 -31.98 12.03
CA ARG A 451 -32.59 -31.87 11.48
C ARG A 451 -32.55 -31.03 10.21
N GLU A 452 -33.53 -31.19 9.31
CA GLU A 452 -33.65 -30.36 8.10
C GLU A 452 -33.91 -28.89 8.46
N ARG A 453 -34.81 -28.62 9.42
CA ARG A 453 -35.07 -27.26 9.94
C ARG A 453 -33.84 -26.63 10.62
N ALA A 454 -33.15 -27.37 11.48
CA ALA A 454 -31.94 -26.90 12.17
C ALA A 454 -30.81 -26.59 11.20
N ARG A 455 -30.64 -27.41 10.15
CA ARG A 455 -29.68 -27.14 9.07
C ARG A 455 -30.03 -25.87 8.31
N ALA A 456 -31.29 -25.71 7.90
CA ALA A 456 -31.74 -24.51 7.19
C ALA A 456 -31.53 -23.24 8.04
N LEU A 457 -31.78 -23.33 9.36
CA LEU A 457 -31.52 -22.25 10.29
C LEU A 457 -30.02 -21.96 10.45
N GLU A 458 -29.17 -22.98 10.60
CA GLU A 458 -27.71 -22.83 10.67
C GLU A 458 -27.18 -22.14 9.41
N ASP A 459 -27.64 -22.55 8.23
CA ASP A 459 -27.27 -21.95 6.95
C ASP A 459 -27.70 -20.47 6.89
N ARG A 460 -28.96 -20.17 7.23
CA ARG A 460 -29.50 -18.79 7.23
C ARG A 460 -28.74 -17.88 8.20
N LEU A 461 -28.55 -18.30 9.44
CA LEU A 461 -27.80 -17.51 10.44
C LEU A 461 -26.34 -17.33 10.06
N SER A 462 -25.72 -18.33 9.43
CA SER A 462 -24.34 -18.26 8.95
C SER A 462 -24.18 -17.24 7.82
N ASP A 463 -25.15 -17.15 6.92
CA ASP A 463 -25.17 -16.19 5.83
C ASP A 463 -25.38 -14.76 6.36
N VAL A 464 -26.35 -14.55 7.25
CA VAL A 464 -26.55 -13.24 7.89
C VAL A 464 -25.30 -12.83 8.71
N LEU A 465 -24.68 -13.76 9.43
CA LEU A 465 -23.44 -13.48 10.17
C LEU A 465 -22.31 -13.09 9.22
N HIS A 466 -22.17 -13.76 8.07
CA HIS A 466 -21.20 -13.39 7.05
C HIS A 466 -21.46 -11.98 6.52
N GLU A 467 -22.71 -11.64 6.19
CA GLU A 467 -23.09 -10.30 5.73
C GLU A 467 -22.76 -9.23 6.76
N ARG A 468 -23.05 -9.46 8.05
CA ARG A 468 -22.74 -8.54 9.15
C ARG A 468 -21.23 -8.35 9.35
N LEU A 469 -20.45 -9.43 9.28
CA LEU A 469 -18.99 -9.38 9.34
C LEU A 469 -18.44 -8.57 8.17
N THR A 470 -18.89 -8.86 6.95
CA THR A 470 -18.47 -8.15 5.74
C THR A 470 -18.85 -6.67 5.81
N ALA A 471 -20.08 -6.33 6.20
CA ALA A 471 -20.50 -4.94 6.35
C ALA A 471 -19.70 -4.17 7.41
N ARG A 472 -19.28 -4.84 8.50
CA ARG A 472 -18.52 -4.24 9.58
C ARG A 472 -17.03 -4.10 9.26
N PHE A 473 -16.42 -5.07 8.59
CA PHE A 473 -14.96 -5.17 8.44
C PHE A 473 -14.46 -4.96 7.01
N VAL A 474 -15.35 -4.72 6.05
CA VAL A 474 -14.99 -4.48 4.64
C VAL A 474 -15.66 -3.20 4.17
N ASP A 475 -14.86 -2.22 3.76
CA ASP A 475 -15.34 -1.08 3.00
C ASP A 475 -15.23 -1.39 1.51
N ARG A 476 -16.36 -1.76 0.89
CA ARG A 476 -16.42 -2.13 -0.53
C ARG A 476 -15.92 -1.02 -1.46
N LYS A 477 -16.11 0.26 -1.11
CA LYS A 477 -15.64 1.39 -1.93
C LYS A 477 -14.12 1.48 -1.85
N THR A 478 -13.56 1.48 -0.64
CA THR A 478 -12.11 1.53 -0.42
C THR A 478 -11.42 0.27 -0.96
N THR A 479 -12.08 -0.88 -0.87
CA THR A 479 -11.62 -2.16 -1.43
C THR A 479 -11.58 -2.15 -2.95
N ALA A 480 -12.67 -1.75 -3.62
CA ALA A 480 -12.74 -1.64 -5.07
C ALA A 480 -11.71 -0.63 -5.61
N LEU A 481 -11.50 0.46 -4.88
CA LEU A 481 -10.51 1.48 -5.14
C LEU A 481 -9.06 0.97 -4.99
N MET A 482 -8.79 0.20 -3.93
CA MET A 482 -7.49 -0.45 -3.76
C MET A 482 -7.25 -1.46 -4.88
N ARG A 483 -8.27 -2.22 -5.30
CA ARG A 483 -8.19 -3.18 -6.40
C ARG A 483 -7.95 -2.49 -7.76
N SER A 484 -8.65 -1.40 -8.06
CA SER A 484 -8.45 -0.65 -9.30
C SER A 484 -7.06 0.01 -9.38
N LEU A 485 -6.48 0.41 -8.25
CA LEU A 485 -5.09 0.86 -8.20
C LEU A 485 -4.08 -0.24 -8.51
N GLN A 486 -4.48 -1.52 -8.43
CA GLN A 486 -3.62 -2.70 -8.50
C GLN A 486 -3.76 -3.48 -9.81
N ASP A 487 -4.94 -3.46 -10.45
CA ASP A 487 -5.11 -4.04 -11.77
C ASP A 487 -4.25 -3.25 -12.77
N ARG A 488 -3.06 -3.78 -13.05
CA ARG A 488 -2.15 -3.31 -14.09
C ARG A 488 -2.75 -3.41 -15.50
N LYS A 489 -3.95 -3.98 -15.64
CA LYS A 489 -4.68 -4.15 -16.89
C LYS A 489 -6.07 -3.52 -16.75
N ALA A 490 -6.28 -2.43 -17.49
CA ALA A 490 -7.55 -1.77 -17.76
C ALA A 490 -8.17 -0.91 -16.63
N THR A 491 -7.63 0.30 -16.48
CA THR A 491 -8.49 1.50 -16.45
C THR A 491 -7.96 2.39 -17.56
N MET A 492 -8.51 2.28 -18.76
CA MET A 492 -8.15 3.16 -19.87
C MET A 492 -8.84 4.49 -19.62
N ALA A 493 -8.14 5.46 -19.03
CA ALA A 493 -8.60 6.83 -19.15
C ALA A 493 -8.37 7.29 -20.59
N GLU A 494 -9.39 7.91 -21.18
CA GLU A 494 -9.33 8.42 -22.53
C GLU A 494 -9.06 9.93 -22.49
N VAL A 495 -8.16 10.39 -23.37
CA VAL A 495 -7.93 11.82 -23.58
C VAL A 495 -8.60 12.19 -24.88
N ALA A 496 -9.71 12.91 -24.80
CA ALA A 496 -10.44 13.40 -25.96
C ALA A 496 -9.62 14.43 -26.74
N ALA A 497 -9.93 14.61 -28.04
CA ALA A 497 -9.22 15.54 -28.91
C ALA A 497 -9.28 17.00 -28.43
N ASN A 498 -10.33 17.37 -27.69
CA ASN A 498 -10.50 18.69 -27.07
C ASN A 498 -9.67 18.87 -25.79
N GLY A 499 -8.98 17.83 -25.29
CA GLY A 499 -8.17 17.89 -24.08
C GLY A 499 -8.87 17.43 -22.80
N VAL A 500 -10.15 17.05 -22.85
CA VAL A 500 -10.85 16.47 -21.68
C VAL A 500 -10.33 15.07 -21.39
N VAL A 501 -10.03 14.80 -20.12
CA VAL A 501 -9.58 13.49 -19.63
C VAL A 501 -10.75 12.83 -18.92
N THR A 502 -11.16 11.66 -19.38
CA THR A 502 -12.24 10.88 -18.77
C THR A 502 -11.73 9.56 -18.21
N VAL A 503 -12.22 9.15 -17.04
CA VAL A 503 -11.98 7.81 -16.45
C VAL A 503 -13.35 7.17 -16.27
N ASP A 504 -13.59 6.00 -16.88
CA ASP A 504 -14.88 5.28 -16.81
C ASP A 504 -16.11 6.14 -17.17
N GLY A 505 -15.94 7.12 -18.06
CA GLY A 505 -16.99 8.03 -18.54
C GLY A 505 -17.15 9.35 -17.77
N GLU A 506 -16.45 9.54 -16.64
CA GLU A 506 -16.49 10.78 -15.85
C GLU A 506 -15.31 11.71 -16.17
N SER A 507 -15.57 13.02 -16.32
CA SER A 507 -14.52 14.05 -16.50
C SER A 507 -13.71 14.23 -15.23
N VAL A 508 -12.38 14.04 -15.32
CA VAL A 508 -11.45 14.17 -14.19
C VAL A 508 -10.50 15.37 -14.33
N GLY A 509 -10.52 16.05 -15.47
CA GLY A 509 -9.69 17.22 -15.72
C GLY A 509 -9.40 17.48 -17.18
N HIS A 510 -8.56 18.48 -17.43
CA HIS A 510 -8.22 18.97 -18.75
C HIS A 510 -6.70 18.99 -18.99
N LEU A 511 -6.27 18.52 -20.17
CA LEU A 511 -4.89 18.49 -20.62
C LEU A 511 -4.63 19.55 -21.70
N ALA A 512 -4.08 20.70 -21.30
CA ALA A 512 -3.69 21.79 -22.19
C ALA A 512 -2.17 21.77 -22.43
N GLY A 513 -1.73 21.59 -23.68
CA GLY A 513 -0.31 21.44 -24.01
C GLY A 513 0.29 20.23 -23.27
N VAL A 514 1.26 20.49 -22.38
CA VAL A 514 1.90 19.49 -21.50
C VAL A 514 1.45 19.60 -20.03
N ARG A 515 0.46 20.44 -19.74
CA ARG A 515 -0.08 20.67 -18.39
C ARG A 515 -1.41 19.95 -18.21
N PHE A 516 -1.48 19.10 -17.18
CA PHE A 516 -2.74 18.55 -16.70
C PHE A 516 -3.30 19.41 -15.57
N ALA A 517 -4.58 19.80 -15.69
CA ALA A 517 -5.34 20.51 -14.68
C ALA A 517 -6.52 19.63 -14.24
N PRO A 518 -6.53 19.09 -13.00
CA PRO A 518 -7.64 18.29 -12.51
C PRO A 518 -8.88 19.17 -12.26
N ASP A 519 -10.07 18.60 -12.48
CA ASP A 519 -11.35 19.25 -12.13
C ASP A 519 -11.49 19.30 -10.59
N VAL A 520 -12.11 20.37 -10.07
CA VAL A 520 -12.31 20.58 -8.63
C VAL A 520 -13.77 20.29 -8.31
N GLY A 521 -14.07 19.13 -7.73
CA GLY A 521 -15.43 18.79 -7.28
C GLY A 521 -15.58 17.35 -6.82
N GLY A 522 -15.46 17.11 -5.50
CA GLY A 522 -15.70 15.79 -4.90
C GLY A 522 -15.28 15.69 -3.43
N SER A 523 -15.47 14.51 -2.84
CA SER A 523 -15.06 14.21 -1.46
C SER A 523 -13.54 14.00 -1.39
N ALA A 524 -12.89 14.49 -0.32
CA ALA A 524 -11.43 14.59 -0.20
C ALA A 524 -10.64 13.27 -0.38
N LEU A 525 -11.27 12.11 -0.16
CA LEU A 525 -10.64 10.80 -0.39
C LEU A 525 -10.83 10.30 -1.82
N ALA A 526 -12.03 10.50 -2.40
CA ALA A 526 -12.34 10.15 -3.79
C ALA A 526 -11.48 10.96 -4.77
N ASP A 527 -11.29 12.25 -4.49
CA ASP A 527 -10.48 13.17 -5.27
C ASP A 527 -9.01 12.73 -5.37
N ARG A 528 -8.43 12.15 -4.30
CA ARG A 528 -7.03 11.69 -4.34
C ARG A 528 -6.81 10.53 -5.27
N THR A 529 -7.77 9.62 -5.34
CA THR A 529 -7.67 8.40 -6.15
C THR A 529 -8.07 8.61 -7.59
N LEU A 530 -9.11 9.42 -7.87
CA LEU A 530 -9.40 9.89 -9.22
C LEU A 530 -8.20 10.64 -9.80
N LYS A 531 -7.57 11.51 -8.99
CA LYS A 531 -6.34 12.21 -9.38
C LYS A 531 -5.18 11.25 -9.65
N ALA A 532 -5.02 10.19 -8.87
CA ALA A 532 -3.96 9.20 -9.11
C ALA A 532 -4.19 8.38 -10.41
N ALA A 533 -5.43 8.01 -10.70
CA ALA A 533 -5.82 7.33 -11.94
C ALA A 533 -5.62 8.24 -13.16
N ALA A 534 -6.10 9.49 -13.07
CA ALA A 534 -5.91 10.50 -14.10
C ALA A 534 -4.42 10.76 -14.38
N LEU A 535 -3.59 10.89 -13.34
CA LEU A 535 -2.14 11.06 -13.49
C LEU A 535 -1.48 9.88 -14.21
N ARG A 536 -1.86 8.64 -13.89
CA ARG A 536 -1.32 7.45 -14.57
C ARG A 536 -1.69 7.41 -16.05
N ALA A 537 -2.93 7.74 -16.39
CA ALA A 537 -3.39 7.70 -17.78
C ALA A 537 -2.85 8.85 -18.63
N VAL A 538 -2.67 10.02 -18.03
CA VAL A 538 -2.15 11.20 -18.72
C VAL A 538 -0.62 11.11 -18.92
N THR A 539 0.10 10.32 -18.11
CA THR A 539 1.58 10.23 -18.17
C THR A 539 2.11 9.78 -19.55
N PRO A 540 1.60 8.70 -20.19
CA PRO A 540 2.02 8.31 -21.55
C PRO A 540 1.72 9.38 -22.61
N GLU A 541 0.56 10.03 -22.54
CA GLU A 541 0.19 11.08 -23.49
C GLU A 541 1.06 12.33 -23.31
N ILE A 542 1.39 12.72 -22.08
CA ILE A 542 2.35 13.79 -21.80
C ILE A 542 3.74 13.42 -22.35
N ALA A 543 4.20 12.19 -22.16
CA ALA A 543 5.48 11.76 -22.73
C ALA A 543 5.50 11.88 -24.26
N ARG A 544 4.39 11.51 -24.93
CA ARG A 544 4.22 11.68 -26.38
C ARG A 544 4.24 13.15 -26.81
N ARG A 545 3.52 14.03 -26.08
CA ARG A 545 3.49 15.48 -26.34
C ARG A 545 4.85 16.14 -26.12
N LEU A 546 5.58 15.78 -25.06
CA LEU A 546 6.96 16.22 -24.82
C LEU A 546 7.89 15.78 -25.96
N GLY A 547 7.71 14.57 -26.47
CA GLY A 547 8.43 14.07 -27.65
C GLY A 547 8.18 14.92 -28.91
N ARG A 548 6.92 15.25 -29.20
CA ARG A 548 6.56 16.14 -30.32
C ARG A 548 7.12 17.54 -30.15
N LEU A 549 6.91 18.16 -28.99
CA LEU A 549 7.48 19.48 -28.68
C LEU A 549 9.01 19.50 -28.89
N ALA A 550 9.72 18.45 -28.48
CA ALA A 550 11.17 18.37 -28.69
C ALA A 550 11.58 18.22 -30.17
N GLY A 551 10.69 17.69 -31.03
CA GLY A 551 10.96 17.40 -32.44
C GLY A 551 10.40 18.42 -33.45
N ASP A 552 9.42 19.24 -33.06
CA ASP A 552 8.74 20.18 -33.96
C ASP A 552 9.66 21.34 -34.40
N GLY A 553 9.35 21.90 -35.57
CA GLY A 553 10.05 23.05 -36.18
C GLY A 553 9.80 24.38 -35.47
N ASP A 554 10.52 25.43 -35.88
CA ASP A 554 10.48 26.76 -35.23
C ASP A 554 9.10 27.45 -35.39
N GLU A 555 8.35 27.09 -36.43
CA GLU A 555 6.99 27.56 -36.72
C GLU A 555 5.94 27.13 -35.70
N ALA A 556 6.23 26.09 -34.91
CA ALA A 556 5.34 25.62 -33.86
C ALA A 556 5.39 26.49 -32.60
N PHE A 557 6.36 27.40 -32.49
CA PHE A 557 6.61 28.19 -31.29
C PHE A 557 6.30 29.67 -31.48
N SER A 558 5.75 30.29 -30.44
CA SER A 558 5.58 31.75 -30.37
C SER A 558 5.86 32.27 -28.96
N LEU A 559 6.20 33.56 -28.86
CA LEU A 559 6.58 34.22 -27.61
C LEU A 559 5.68 35.43 -27.39
N THR A 560 5.14 35.56 -26.17
CA THR A 560 4.38 36.74 -25.77
C THR A 560 5.28 37.76 -25.04
N PRO A 561 4.89 39.05 -25.00
CA PRO A 561 5.58 40.08 -24.22
C PRO A 561 5.71 39.76 -22.72
N GLU A 562 4.85 38.91 -22.18
CA GLU A 562 4.82 38.49 -20.77
C GLU A 562 5.81 37.36 -20.44
N GLY A 563 6.63 36.96 -21.43
CA GLY A 563 7.62 35.89 -21.28
C GLY A 563 7.03 34.49 -21.39
N ASP A 564 5.81 34.36 -21.89
CA ASP A 564 5.15 33.08 -22.09
C ASP A 564 5.51 32.51 -23.47
N VAL A 565 5.99 31.26 -23.49
CA VAL A 565 6.30 30.53 -24.71
C VAL A 565 5.15 29.57 -25.01
N LEU A 566 4.55 29.73 -26.18
CA LEU A 566 3.48 28.88 -26.67
C LEU A 566 4.04 27.84 -27.65
N TRP A 567 3.51 26.62 -27.59
CA TRP A 567 3.72 25.55 -28.56
C TRP A 567 2.36 25.14 -29.14
N SER A 568 2.21 25.26 -30.46
CA SER A 568 0.93 25.06 -31.17
C SER A 568 -0.24 25.83 -30.54
N GLY A 569 0.03 27.06 -30.06
CA GLY A 569 -0.95 27.93 -29.41
C GLY A 569 -1.21 27.66 -27.92
N ALA A 570 -0.67 26.58 -27.35
CA ALA A 570 -0.82 26.26 -25.93
C ALA A 570 0.43 26.68 -25.11
N LEU A 571 0.24 27.16 -23.88
CA LEU A 571 1.34 27.55 -23.01
C LEU A 571 2.25 26.35 -22.67
N ALA A 572 3.52 26.45 -23.04
CA ALA A 572 4.50 25.37 -22.92
C ALA A 572 5.63 25.68 -21.92
N ALA A 573 6.11 26.92 -21.87
CA ALA A 573 7.16 27.33 -20.95
C ALA A 573 7.06 28.82 -20.61
N LYS A 574 7.81 29.26 -19.59
CA LYS A 574 7.96 30.67 -19.22
C LYS A 574 9.44 31.04 -19.12
N VAL A 575 9.83 32.17 -19.68
CA VAL A 575 11.20 32.71 -19.56
C VAL A 575 11.48 33.06 -18.10
N VAL A 576 12.65 32.67 -17.57
CA VAL A 576 13.01 32.86 -16.15
C VAL A 576 14.26 33.70 -15.92
N ASN A 577 15.02 34.02 -16.97
CA ASN A 577 16.20 34.87 -16.87
C ASN A 577 16.03 36.16 -17.70
N THR A 578 17.03 37.04 -17.62
CA THR A 578 17.02 38.36 -18.26
C THR A 578 17.96 38.47 -19.46
N ASP A 579 18.80 37.45 -19.75
CA ASP A 579 19.70 37.43 -20.91
C ASP A 579 19.03 36.76 -22.13
N PRO A 580 18.63 37.53 -23.16
CA PRO A 580 18.00 36.99 -24.36
C PRO A 580 18.95 36.12 -25.20
N PHE A 581 20.26 36.26 -25.04
CA PHE A 581 21.24 35.50 -25.81
C PHE A 581 21.71 34.22 -25.12
N SER A 582 21.21 33.94 -23.93
CA SER A 582 21.41 32.69 -23.20
C SER A 582 20.12 32.38 -22.44
N PRO A 583 19.01 32.14 -23.18
CA PRO A 583 17.69 32.05 -22.60
C PRO A 583 17.56 30.83 -21.70
N ARG A 584 16.88 31.01 -20.57
CA ARG A 584 16.45 29.94 -19.68
C ARG A 584 14.95 29.98 -19.55
N VAL A 585 14.34 28.81 -19.61
CA VAL A 585 12.90 28.66 -19.46
C VAL A 585 12.56 27.65 -18.37
N ARG A 586 11.40 27.84 -17.75
CA ARG A 586 10.75 26.85 -16.92
C ARG A 586 9.60 26.26 -17.72
N LEU A 587 9.67 24.96 -18.00
CA LEU A 587 8.59 24.23 -18.66
C LEU A 587 7.33 24.26 -17.77
N ILE A 588 6.16 24.38 -18.40
CA ILE A 588 4.88 24.31 -17.69
C ILE A 588 4.47 22.85 -17.52
N GLY A 589 4.11 22.47 -16.28
CA GLY A 589 3.73 21.10 -15.94
C GLY A 589 4.91 20.27 -15.42
N ASP A 590 4.61 19.38 -14.46
CA ASP A 590 5.61 18.61 -13.71
C ASP A 590 5.64 17.12 -14.08
N LEU A 591 4.78 16.70 -15.00
CA LEU A 591 4.58 15.31 -15.37
C LEU A 591 5.43 14.91 -16.57
N GLY A 592 5.72 13.62 -16.67
CA GLY A 592 6.50 13.01 -17.76
C GLY A 592 7.95 12.65 -17.38
N PRO A 593 8.60 11.77 -18.15
CA PRO A 593 9.97 11.32 -17.85
C PRO A 593 10.99 12.48 -17.86
N PRO A 594 11.91 12.57 -16.88
CA PRO A 594 12.89 13.65 -16.81
C PRO A 594 13.69 13.86 -18.12
N PRO A 595 14.18 12.81 -18.81
CA PRO A 595 14.90 12.99 -20.07
C PRO A 595 14.05 13.60 -21.20
N ALA A 596 12.74 13.35 -21.21
CA ALA A 596 11.84 13.92 -22.21
C ALA A 596 11.58 15.41 -21.92
N ARG A 597 11.41 15.78 -20.64
CA ARG A 597 11.26 17.16 -20.20
C ARG A 597 12.51 17.99 -20.50
N ASP A 598 13.69 17.43 -20.25
CA ASP A 598 14.97 18.09 -20.52
C ASP A 598 15.16 18.37 -22.02
N ARG A 599 14.81 17.40 -22.89
CA ARG A 599 14.85 17.61 -24.35
C ARG A 599 13.88 18.68 -24.81
N ALA A 600 12.64 18.67 -24.29
CA ALA A 600 11.64 19.69 -24.60
C ALA A 600 12.10 21.09 -24.17
N GLN A 601 12.66 21.22 -22.96
CA GLN A 601 13.21 22.48 -22.48
C GLN A 601 14.37 22.97 -23.35
N ARG A 602 15.35 22.11 -23.67
CA ARG A 602 16.48 22.47 -24.53
C ARG A 602 16.03 22.92 -25.92
N ARG A 603 15.00 22.29 -26.48
CA ARG A 603 14.42 22.67 -27.78
C ARG A 603 13.85 24.09 -27.76
N ILE A 604 13.11 24.44 -26.70
CA ILE A 604 12.57 25.79 -26.50
C ILE A 604 13.69 26.82 -26.30
N GLU A 605 14.69 26.51 -25.47
CA GLU A 605 15.83 27.40 -25.25
C GLU A 605 16.63 27.64 -26.54
N ALA A 606 16.82 26.61 -27.36
CA ALA A 606 17.48 26.73 -28.67
C ALA A 606 16.67 27.60 -29.64
N TRP A 607 15.35 27.44 -29.69
CA TRP A 607 14.46 28.29 -30.47
C TRP A 607 14.54 29.75 -30.02
N LEU A 608 14.41 30.02 -28.72
CA LEU A 608 14.50 31.38 -28.17
C LEU A 608 15.85 32.03 -28.48
N ALA A 609 16.96 31.28 -28.42
CA ALA A 609 18.29 31.79 -28.74
C ALA A 609 18.41 32.17 -30.22
N SER A 610 17.85 31.33 -31.11
CA SER A 610 17.75 31.62 -32.55
C SER A 610 16.91 32.86 -32.82
N GLU A 611 15.74 32.95 -32.19
CA GLU A 611 14.81 34.07 -32.32
C GLU A 611 15.42 35.37 -31.77
N ALA A 612 16.12 35.32 -30.64
CA ALA A 612 16.86 36.45 -30.10
C ALA A 612 17.98 36.94 -31.02
N GLY A 613 18.70 36.02 -31.66
CA GLY A 613 19.72 36.36 -32.66
C GLY A 613 19.14 37.09 -33.89
N ARG A 614 17.91 36.75 -34.29
CA ARG A 614 17.20 37.38 -35.42
C ARG A 614 16.58 38.72 -35.02
N ALA A 615 15.83 38.75 -33.92
CA ALA A 615 15.07 39.91 -33.46
C ALA A 615 15.96 41.03 -32.89
N LEU A 616 17.05 40.66 -32.18
CA LEU A 616 18.01 41.59 -31.59
C LEU A 616 19.37 41.55 -32.30
N ARG A 617 19.36 41.44 -33.63
CA ARG A 617 20.56 41.29 -34.47
C ARG A 617 21.65 42.33 -34.18
N ASP A 618 21.28 43.60 -34.03
CA ASP A 618 22.23 44.69 -33.79
C ASP A 618 22.87 44.60 -32.41
N LEU A 619 22.08 44.26 -31.38
CA LEU A 619 22.59 43.97 -30.03
C LEU A 619 23.49 42.72 -30.02
N ARG A 620 23.13 41.67 -30.77
CA ARG A 620 23.97 40.45 -30.89
C ARG A 620 25.31 40.76 -31.55
N ARG A 621 25.30 41.55 -32.63
CA ARG A 621 26.50 42.04 -33.33
C ARG A 621 27.37 42.87 -32.39
N LEU A 622 26.76 43.75 -31.58
CA LEU A 622 27.46 44.55 -30.60
C LEU A 622 28.09 43.70 -29.49
N LYS A 623 27.34 42.73 -28.93
CA LYS A 623 27.84 41.76 -27.92
C LYS A 623 29.04 41.00 -28.45
N SER A 624 28.93 40.44 -29.66
CA SER A 624 30.02 39.71 -30.32
C SER A 624 31.27 40.57 -30.54
N ALA A 625 31.11 41.85 -30.89
CA ALA A 625 32.24 42.77 -31.08
C ALA A 625 32.94 43.16 -29.77
N VAL A 626 32.20 43.23 -28.66
CA VAL A 626 32.77 43.44 -27.31
C VAL A 626 33.52 42.20 -26.83
N GLU A 627 32.93 41.01 -27.01
CA GLU A 627 33.49 39.72 -26.58
C GLU A 627 34.75 39.35 -27.38
N SER A 628 34.75 39.54 -28.69
CA SER A 628 35.91 39.29 -29.58
C SER A 628 37.03 40.33 -29.45
N GLY A 629 36.80 41.43 -28.73
CA GLY A 629 37.76 42.54 -28.62
C GLY A 629 37.89 43.39 -29.89
N ALA A 630 36.98 43.25 -30.85
CA ALA A 630 36.90 44.10 -32.04
C ALA A 630 36.60 45.57 -31.68
N LEU A 631 35.85 45.81 -30.60
CA LEU A 631 35.71 47.13 -29.98
C LEU A 631 36.72 47.29 -28.84
N LYS A 632 37.46 48.40 -28.85
CA LYS A 632 38.44 48.77 -27.82
C LYS A 632 38.17 50.19 -27.31
N GLY A 633 38.74 50.55 -26.16
CA GLY A 633 38.66 51.91 -25.61
C GLY A 633 37.24 52.38 -25.29
N LEU A 634 36.98 53.67 -25.54
CA LEU A 634 35.71 54.32 -25.22
C LEU A 634 34.50 53.73 -25.97
N PRO A 635 34.57 53.38 -27.27
CA PRO A 635 33.49 52.68 -27.96
C PRO A 635 33.07 51.37 -27.29
N ARG A 636 34.01 50.60 -26.74
CA ARG A 636 33.72 49.36 -26.00
C ARG A 636 32.95 49.66 -24.72
N GLY A 637 33.32 50.71 -23.99
CA GLY A 637 32.61 51.14 -22.77
C GLY A 637 31.17 51.55 -23.03
N ILE A 638 30.93 52.36 -24.07
CA ILE A 638 29.58 52.77 -24.49
C ILE A 638 28.76 51.55 -24.94
N ALA A 639 29.37 50.66 -25.71
CA ALA A 639 28.73 49.43 -26.16
C ALA A 639 28.33 48.53 -24.98
N PHE A 640 29.17 48.42 -23.96
CA PHE A 640 28.88 47.64 -22.75
C PHE A 640 27.65 48.18 -22.01
N ARG A 641 27.58 49.50 -21.78
CA ARG A 641 26.40 50.11 -21.13
C ARG A 641 25.12 49.94 -21.93
N LEU A 642 25.20 50.07 -23.26
CA LEU A 642 24.06 49.79 -24.15
C LEU A 642 23.59 48.34 -24.06
N LEU A 643 24.51 47.38 -23.96
CA LEU A 643 24.19 45.96 -23.80
C LEU A 643 23.53 45.65 -22.45
N GLU A 644 24.04 46.24 -21.37
CA GLU A 644 23.44 46.10 -20.03
C GLU A 644 22.02 46.66 -20.00
N ALA A 645 21.83 47.87 -20.53
CA ALA A 645 20.54 48.54 -20.59
C ALA A 645 19.61 48.01 -21.70
N GLY A 646 20.00 47.00 -22.49
CA GLY A 646 19.12 46.40 -23.49
C GLY A 646 18.85 47.28 -24.72
N GLY A 647 19.73 48.23 -25.04
CA GLY A 647 19.73 48.97 -26.30
C GLY A 647 19.45 50.46 -26.21
N VAL A 648 19.08 51.01 -25.04
CA VAL A 648 18.83 52.43 -24.80
C VAL A 648 19.50 52.86 -23.50
N ILE A 649 20.27 53.96 -23.54
CA ILE A 649 20.83 54.59 -22.33
C ILE A 649 20.61 56.10 -22.33
N ASP A 650 20.73 56.71 -21.15
CA ASP A 650 20.85 58.15 -21.02
C ASP A 650 22.14 58.62 -21.66
N ARG A 651 22.07 59.64 -22.52
CA ARG A 651 23.27 60.27 -23.05
C ARG A 651 24.13 60.83 -21.91
N ARG A 652 23.52 61.34 -20.85
CA ARG A 652 24.21 61.93 -19.69
C ARG A 652 25.14 60.94 -19.00
N ASP A 653 24.75 59.67 -18.97
CA ASP A 653 25.54 58.61 -18.33
C ASP A 653 26.89 58.41 -19.03
N VAL A 654 26.96 58.71 -20.32
CA VAL A 654 28.13 58.52 -21.19
C VAL A 654 28.63 59.82 -21.82
N GLU A 655 28.21 61.00 -21.33
CA GLU A 655 28.54 62.30 -21.96
C GLU A 655 30.05 62.55 -22.02
N ARG A 656 30.76 62.22 -20.92
CA ARG A 656 32.23 62.36 -20.86
C ARG A 656 32.91 61.45 -21.87
N ASP A 657 32.46 60.20 -21.95
CA ASP A 657 32.99 59.21 -22.88
C ASP A 657 32.74 59.69 -24.33
N LEU A 658 31.53 60.17 -24.64
CA LEU A 658 31.15 60.72 -25.94
C LEU A 658 31.95 61.97 -26.33
N ALA A 659 32.26 62.86 -25.37
CA ALA A 659 33.05 64.06 -25.59
C ALA A 659 34.51 63.72 -25.93
N ALA A 660 35.06 62.69 -25.30
CA ALA A 660 36.44 62.24 -25.48
C ALA A 660 36.67 61.36 -26.72
N LEU A 661 35.61 60.96 -27.46
CA LEU A 661 35.75 60.14 -28.67
C LEU A 661 36.49 60.88 -29.80
N SER A 662 37.54 60.24 -30.31
CA SER A 662 38.21 60.62 -31.56
C SER A 662 37.29 60.44 -32.79
N GLN A 663 37.67 61.03 -33.92
CA GLN A 663 36.89 60.93 -35.16
C GLN A 663 36.78 59.47 -35.68
N VAL A 664 37.81 58.65 -35.48
CA VAL A 664 37.84 57.23 -35.86
C VAL A 664 36.88 56.42 -34.98
N GLU A 665 36.88 56.67 -33.67
CA GLU A 665 35.97 56.02 -32.72
C GLU A 665 34.50 56.41 -32.97
N ARG A 666 34.23 57.68 -33.35
CA ARG A 666 32.89 58.11 -33.76
C ARG A 666 32.38 57.37 -35.00
N ARG A 667 33.25 57.17 -36.01
CA ARG A 667 32.92 56.35 -37.19
C ARG A 667 32.65 54.89 -36.80
N THR A 668 33.41 54.37 -35.84
CA THR A 668 33.25 53.01 -35.31
C THR A 668 31.89 52.80 -34.65
N ILE A 669 31.48 53.72 -33.76
CA ILE A 669 30.16 53.68 -33.11
C ILE A 669 29.03 53.70 -34.16
N LYS A 670 29.14 54.56 -35.18
CA LYS A 670 28.17 54.64 -36.27
C LYS A 670 28.09 53.34 -37.09
N ALA A 671 29.23 52.64 -37.31
CA ALA A 671 29.28 51.38 -38.05
C ALA A 671 28.54 50.22 -37.36
N PHE A 672 28.37 50.30 -36.04
CA PHE A 672 27.56 49.38 -35.23
C PHE A 672 26.09 49.84 -35.08
N ALA A 673 25.64 50.80 -35.89
CA ALA A 673 24.28 51.36 -35.89
C ALA A 673 23.86 52.03 -34.57
N ILE A 674 24.81 52.38 -33.70
CA ILE A 674 24.54 53.14 -32.48
C ILE A 674 24.23 54.59 -32.90
N ARG A 675 23.03 55.07 -32.50
CA ARG A 675 22.65 56.47 -32.66
C ARG A 675 22.95 57.24 -31.39
N VAL A 676 23.55 58.41 -31.57
CA VAL A 676 23.85 59.36 -30.52
C VAL A 676 22.97 60.58 -30.76
N GLY A 677 21.90 60.72 -29.98
CA GLY A 677 20.95 61.83 -30.05
C GLY A 677 21.32 62.99 -29.14
N ALA A 678 20.36 63.89 -28.96
CA ALA A 678 20.43 65.00 -28.02
C ALA A 678 20.32 64.54 -26.56
N HIS A 679 19.50 63.53 -26.27
CA HIS A 679 19.24 63.08 -24.90
C HIS A 679 19.49 61.58 -24.67
N SER A 680 19.59 60.79 -25.73
CA SER A 680 19.68 59.34 -25.66
C SER A 680 20.81 58.81 -26.54
N VAL A 681 21.39 57.68 -26.14
CA VAL A 681 22.19 56.83 -27.03
C VAL A 681 21.46 55.50 -27.16
N TRP A 682 21.18 55.06 -28.39
CA TRP A 682 20.36 53.86 -28.59
C TRP A 682 20.68 53.10 -29.88
N LEU A 683 20.19 51.86 -29.94
CA LEU A 683 20.19 51.00 -31.12
C LEU A 683 18.80 50.97 -31.75
N PRO A 684 18.56 51.63 -32.90
CA PRO A 684 17.24 51.64 -33.55
C PRO A 684 16.71 50.23 -33.87
N GLY A 685 17.60 49.28 -34.22
CA GLY A 685 17.20 47.91 -34.51
C GLY A 685 16.56 47.19 -33.33
N ALA A 686 16.95 47.53 -32.09
CA ALA A 686 16.35 46.96 -30.87
C ALA A 686 14.91 47.44 -30.64
N LEU A 687 14.56 48.62 -31.17
CA LEU A 687 13.24 49.25 -31.00
C LEU A 687 12.19 48.77 -32.02
N LYS A 688 12.59 47.97 -33.01
CA LYS A 688 11.66 47.37 -33.98
C LYS A 688 10.62 46.50 -33.26
N PRO A 689 9.38 46.35 -33.76
CA PRO A 689 8.31 45.61 -33.08
C PRO A 689 8.73 44.22 -32.60
N ARG A 690 9.39 43.44 -33.46
CA ARG A 690 9.90 42.09 -33.12
C ARG A 690 10.95 42.10 -32.00
N GLY A 691 11.85 43.09 -32.00
CA GLY A 691 12.87 43.29 -30.96
C GLY A 691 12.27 43.73 -29.63
N ARG A 692 11.22 44.57 -29.66
CA ARG A 692 10.48 44.99 -28.46
C ARG A 692 9.75 43.84 -27.79
N VAL A 693 9.00 43.03 -28.56
CA VAL A 693 8.29 41.86 -28.00
C VAL A 693 9.28 40.90 -27.31
N LEU A 694 10.39 40.60 -27.98
CA LEU A 694 11.42 39.75 -27.38
C LEU A 694 12.05 40.40 -26.14
N SER A 695 12.42 41.69 -26.19
CA SER A 695 13.01 42.36 -25.03
C SER A 695 12.06 42.39 -23.82
N GLN A 696 10.76 42.61 -24.07
CA GLN A 696 9.71 42.62 -23.06
C GLN A 696 9.59 41.26 -22.35
N ALA A 697 9.65 40.17 -23.12
CA ALA A 697 9.63 38.82 -22.58
C ALA A 697 10.74 38.55 -21.56
N PHE A 698 11.94 39.09 -21.77
CA PHE A 698 13.07 38.95 -20.82
C PHE A 698 13.06 39.97 -19.67
N THR A 699 12.10 40.90 -19.67
CA THR A 699 11.88 41.87 -18.58
C THR A 699 10.52 41.69 -17.93
N ALA A 700 9.79 40.61 -18.25
CA ALA A 700 8.42 40.42 -17.83
C ALA A 700 8.24 40.33 -16.30
N ALA A 701 9.29 39.96 -15.57
CA ALA A 701 9.31 39.94 -14.11
C ALA A 701 9.29 41.34 -13.46
N GLU A 702 9.65 42.40 -14.20
CA GLU A 702 9.51 43.76 -13.69
C GLU A 702 8.04 44.20 -13.77
N PRO A 703 7.50 44.89 -12.75
CA PRO A 703 6.10 45.27 -12.68
C PRO A 703 5.72 46.39 -13.66
N PHE A 704 6.71 47.04 -14.27
CA PHE A 704 6.49 48.18 -15.17
C PHE A 704 6.02 47.74 -16.56
N ARG A 705 4.96 48.37 -17.05
CA ARG A 705 4.49 48.28 -18.43
C ARG A 705 4.22 49.69 -18.95
N ALA A 706 4.96 50.10 -19.97
CA ALA A 706 4.70 51.38 -20.63
C ALA A 706 3.46 51.27 -21.53
N LYS A 707 2.79 52.41 -21.74
CA LYS A 707 1.78 52.54 -22.79
C LYS A 707 2.42 52.26 -24.16
N PRO A 708 1.68 51.65 -25.10
CA PRO A 708 2.17 51.41 -26.45
C PRO A 708 2.61 52.68 -27.18
N GLN A 709 2.00 53.82 -26.84
CA GLN A 709 2.29 55.16 -27.37
C GLN A 709 2.16 56.20 -26.26
N GLY A 710 2.97 57.26 -26.34
CA GLY A 710 2.93 58.41 -25.42
C GLY A 710 3.56 58.16 -24.04
N LEU A 711 3.32 59.11 -23.13
CA LEU A 711 3.95 59.15 -21.81
C LEU A 711 3.37 58.14 -20.82
N SER A 712 4.25 57.48 -20.07
CA SER A 712 3.88 56.59 -18.95
C SER A 712 4.47 57.09 -17.64
N LEU A 713 3.74 57.00 -16.53
CA LEU A 713 4.30 57.36 -15.23
C LEU A 713 5.29 56.29 -14.75
N LEU A 714 6.41 56.74 -14.18
CA LEU A 714 7.38 55.85 -13.55
C LEU A 714 6.87 55.42 -12.17
N PRO A 715 6.92 54.12 -11.83
CA PRO A 715 6.68 53.66 -10.48
C PRO A 715 7.83 54.07 -9.54
N ILE A 716 7.57 53.98 -8.23
CA ILE A 716 8.58 54.13 -7.18
C ILE A 716 8.70 52.76 -6.48
N PRO A 717 9.88 52.11 -6.48
CA PRO A 717 11.13 52.53 -7.11
C PRO A 717 11.07 52.48 -8.64
N ALA A 718 11.96 53.25 -9.30
CA ALA A 718 12.01 53.32 -10.76
C ALA A 718 12.42 51.96 -11.38
N PRO A 719 11.89 51.60 -12.56
CA PRO A 719 12.25 50.37 -13.26
C PRO A 719 13.71 50.38 -13.69
N SER A 720 14.27 49.20 -13.99
CA SER A 720 15.64 49.14 -14.49
C SER A 720 15.76 49.81 -15.87
N PRO A 721 16.95 50.33 -16.25
CA PRO A 721 17.18 50.83 -17.61
C PRO A 721 16.82 49.80 -18.68
N ARG A 722 17.04 48.51 -18.40
CA ARG A 722 16.71 47.39 -19.29
C ARG A 722 15.22 47.22 -19.49
N ALA A 723 14.42 47.30 -18.43
CA ALA A 723 12.97 47.27 -18.55
C ALA A 723 12.42 48.47 -19.31
N LEU A 724 12.93 49.68 -19.06
CA LEU A 724 12.56 50.86 -19.83
C LEU A 724 12.90 50.69 -21.33
N SER A 725 14.11 50.20 -21.63
CA SER A 725 14.56 49.94 -23.00
C SER A 725 13.72 48.88 -23.72
N ALA A 726 13.19 47.88 -23.02
CA ALA A 726 12.29 46.88 -23.61
C ALA A 726 11.00 47.49 -24.17
N PHE A 727 10.56 48.63 -23.62
CA PHE A 727 9.45 49.43 -24.16
C PHE A 727 9.91 50.53 -25.12
N GLY A 728 11.22 50.61 -25.40
CA GLY A 728 11.81 51.69 -26.19
C GLY A 728 11.71 53.05 -25.50
N ALA A 729 11.66 53.05 -24.17
CA ALA A 729 11.49 54.24 -23.36
C ALA A 729 12.71 54.47 -22.46
N ARG A 730 12.79 55.67 -21.89
CA ARG A 730 13.75 56.03 -20.85
C ARG A 730 13.14 56.98 -19.84
N ALA A 731 13.76 57.08 -18.67
CA ALA A 731 13.30 57.96 -17.61
C ALA A 731 13.61 59.44 -17.89
N ALA A 732 12.61 60.30 -17.73
CA ALA A 732 12.75 61.75 -17.69
C ALA A 732 11.81 62.32 -16.61
N GLY A 733 12.38 62.61 -15.44
CA GLY A 733 11.60 63.06 -14.28
C GLY A 733 10.69 61.95 -13.79
N ARG A 734 9.38 62.22 -13.73
CA ARG A 734 8.35 61.23 -13.35
C ARG A 734 7.85 60.36 -14.51
N TRP A 735 8.39 60.54 -15.72
CA TRP A 735 7.87 59.94 -16.94
C TRP A 735 8.85 58.92 -17.53
N ALA A 736 8.33 57.80 -18.00
CA ALA A 736 8.95 56.98 -19.02
C ALA A 736 8.53 57.54 -20.39
N VAL A 737 9.51 58.05 -21.12
CA VAL A 737 9.31 58.74 -22.40
C VAL A 737 9.85 57.84 -23.51
N PRO A 738 9.07 57.55 -24.56
CA PRO A 738 9.59 56.87 -25.75
C PRO A 738 10.80 57.62 -26.32
N VAL A 739 11.88 56.90 -26.63
CA VAL A 739 13.15 57.51 -27.07
C VAL A 739 12.96 58.27 -28.37
N GLU A 740 12.21 57.71 -29.31
CA GLU A 740 11.96 58.35 -30.61
C GLU A 740 11.17 59.65 -30.45
N ASP A 741 10.17 59.68 -29.58
CA ASP A 741 9.41 60.90 -29.26
C ASP A 741 10.28 61.95 -28.57
N LEU A 742 11.17 61.51 -27.66
CA LEU A 742 12.06 62.41 -26.94
C LEU A 742 13.07 63.09 -27.87
N GLU A 743 13.68 62.34 -28.80
CA GLU A 743 14.62 62.89 -29.77
C GLU A 743 13.92 63.75 -30.82
N ARG A 744 12.73 63.33 -31.29
CA ARG A 744 11.89 64.15 -32.17
C ARG A 744 11.48 65.46 -31.52
N ALA A 745 11.12 65.44 -30.24
CA ALA A 745 10.82 66.65 -29.47
C ALA A 745 12.03 67.58 -29.35
N ALA A 746 13.25 67.02 -29.24
CA ALA A 746 14.47 67.83 -29.19
C ALA A 746 14.77 68.49 -30.54
N ASP A 747 14.54 67.79 -31.66
CA ASP A 747 14.72 68.33 -33.00
C ASP A 747 13.68 69.43 -33.32
N LEU A 748 12.38 69.18 -33.09
CA LEU A 748 11.31 70.18 -33.28
C LEU A 748 11.55 71.44 -32.43
N ARG A 749 12.05 71.25 -31.21
CA ARG A 749 12.39 72.36 -30.32
C ARG A 749 13.59 73.16 -30.81
N ARG A 750 14.57 72.51 -31.44
CA ARG A 750 15.73 73.18 -32.06
C ARG A 750 15.31 73.98 -33.28
N GLU A 751 14.42 73.44 -34.10
CA GLU A 751 13.87 74.10 -35.29
C GLU A 751 13.00 75.31 -34.93
N ASN A 752 12.33 75.27 -33.77
CA ASN A 752 11.44 76.34 -33.30
C ASN A 752 12.01 77.15 -32.12
N ASN A 753 13.25 77.65 -32.25
CA ASN A 753 13.89 78.60 -31.32
C ASN A 753 13.80 78.24 -29.82
N GLY A 754 13.84 76.95 -29.49
CA GLY A 754 13.82 76.48 -28.10
C GLY A 754 12.43 76.24 -27.52
N ASN A 755 11.35 76.32 -28.31
CA ASN A 755 9.97 76.07 -27.89
C ASN A 755 9.31 74.93 -28.71
N LEU A 756 8.33 74.23 -28.12
CA LEU A 756 7.48 73.27 -28.84
C LEU A 756 6.15 73.96 -29.18
N SER A 757 5.75 73.97 -30.45
CA SER A 757 4.45 74.47 -30.89
C SER A 757 3.30 73.58 -30.39
N GLU A 758 2.07 74.08 -30.41
CA GLU A 758 0.88 73.28 -30.05
C GLU A 758 0.71 72.07 -30.98
N GLU A 759 0.97 72.24 -32.28
CA GLU A 759 0.98 71.14 -33.27
C GLU A 759 2.03 70.08 -32.94
N ALA A 760 3.23 70.49 -32.53
CA ALA A 760 4.29 69.58 -32.12
C ALA A 760 3.89 68.78 -30.87
N LEU A 761 3.31 69.47 -29.86
CA LEU A 761 2.80 68.84 -28.65
C LEU A 761 1.68 67.84 -28.94
N ALA A 762 0.74 68.19 -29.84
CA ALA A 762 -0.33 67.30 -30.28
C ALA A 762 0.22 66.06 -31.00
N SER A 763 1.22 66.23 -31.88
CA SER A 763 1.85 65.12 -32.61
C SER A 763 2.61 64.12 -31.72
N LEU A 764 3.11 64.58 -30.56
CA LEU A 764 3.77 63.77 -29.55
C LEU A 764 2.80 63.20 -28.51
N GLY A 765 1.55 63.70 -28.49
CA GLY A 765 0.56 63.39 -27.45
C GLY A 765 0.95 63.92 -26.07
N TRP A 766 1.66 65.06 -25.99
CA TRP A 766 2.14 65.66 -24.74
C TRP A 766 1.35 66.93 -24.40
N THR A 767 1.10 67.19 -23.12
CA THR A 767 0.59 68.50 -22.69
C THR A 767 1.74 69.50 -22.53
N ALA A 768 1.43 70.80 -22.58
CA ALA A 768 2.41 71.85 -22.29
C ALA A 768 3.00 71.73 -20.86
N GLY A 769 2.20 71.21 -19.91
CA GLY A 769 2.65 70.90 -18.55
C GLY A 769 3.68 69.76 -18.53
N ASP A 770 3.40 68.67 -19.24
CA ASP A 770 4.28 67.50 -19.31
C ASP A 770 5.60 67.84 -20.00
N ALA A 771 5.54 68.57 -21.12
CA ALA A 771 6.73 69.03 -21.83
C ALA A 771 7.63 69.88 -20.93
N ARG A 772 7.07 70.83 -20.16
CA ARG A 772 7.86 71.62 -19.19
C ARG A 772 8.52 70.74 -18.13
N ALA A 773 7.80 69.77 -17.58
CA ALA A 773 8.31 68.85 -16.56
C ALA A 773 9.43 67.94 -17.10
N ILE A 774 9.23 67.36 -18.29
CA ILE A 774 10.23 66.53 -18.98
C ILE A 774 11.50 67.35 -19.25
N TRP A 775 11.36 68.55 -19.82
CA TRP A 775 12.50 69.41 -20.10
C TRP A 775 13.23 69.88 -18.85
N ALA A 776 12.51 70.16 -17.75
CA ALA A 776 13.14 70.48 -16.47
C ALA A 776 13.98 69.30 -15.96
N ALA A 777 13.49 68.06 -16.09
CA ALA A 777 14.21 66.87 -15.65
C ALA A 777 15.40 66.45 -16.55
N LEU A 778 15.41 66.91 -17.80
CA LEU A 778 16.51 66.68 -18.74
C LEU A 778 17.65 67.70 -18.57
N LYS A 779 17.44 68.79 -17.79
CA LYS A 779 18.50 69.73 -17.43
C LYS A 779 19.50 69.04 -16.50
N THR A 780 20.72 68.84 -16.97
CA THR A 780 21.89 68.50 -16.13
C THR A 780 23.06 69.39 -16.50
N VAL A 781 23.82 69.75 -15.46
CA VAL A 781 25.02 70.59 -15.49
C VAL A 781 26.00 70.06 -16.54
N ARG A 782 26.42 70.92 -17.49
CA ARG A 782 27.41 70.60 -18.53
C ARG A 782 28.68 70.04 -17.87
N ALA A 783 29.13 68.86 -18.30
CA ALA A 783 30.43 68.33 -17.92
C ALA A 783 31.54 69.25 -18.48
N GLN A 784 32.45 69.71 -17.63
CA GLN A 784 33.68 70.38 -18.04
C GLN A 784 34.56 69.41 -18.85
N MET A 785 35.26 69.97 -19.86
CA MET A 785 36.30 69.28 -20.63
C MET A 785 37.33 68.61 -19.70
N PRO A 786 37.99 67.52 -20.12
CA PRO A 786 39.08 66.95 -19.34
C PRO A 786 40.20 67.98 -19.15
N ASP A 787 40.78 68.01 -17.93
CA ASP A 787 41.99 68.77 -17.66
C ASP A 787 43.12 68.32 -18.59
N ARG A 788 43.85 69.30 -19.15
CA ARG A 788 45.04 69.07 -19.99
C ARG A 788 46.07 68.20 -19.25
N GLU A 789 46.77 67.35 -20.00
CA GLU A 789 47.79 66.42 -19.52
C GLU A 789 48.79 67.09 -18.55
N GLY A 790 48.98 66.49 -17.37
CA GLY A 790 50.03 66.88 -16.42
C GLY A 790 49.71 66.84 -14.93
N ARG A 791 48.50 66.46 -14.48
CA ARG A 791 48.20 66.27 -13.04
C ARG A 791 47.80 64.83 -12.72
N PRO A 792 48.29 64.25 -11.61
CA PRO A 792 47.93 62.89 -11.23
C PRO A 792 46.45 62.83 -10.85
N VAL A 793 45.70 61.97 -11.53
CA VAL A 793 44.27 61.74 -11.25
C VAL A 793 44.15 60.88 -9.98
N ALA A 794 43.45 61.40 -8.98
CA ALA A 794 43.12 60.65 -7.77
C ALA A 794 42.16 59.49 -8.11
N ILE A 795 42.57 58.27 -7.77
CA ILE A 795 41.77 57.05 -7.93
C ILE A 795 40.59 57.12 -6.94
N ARG A 796 39.36 56.92 -7.44
CA ARG A 796 38.16 56.84 -6.61
C ARG A 796 38.06 55.45 -5.95
N PRO A 797 37.74 55.34 -4.64
CA PRO A 797 37.85 54.07 -3.90
C PRO A 797 36.86 52.97 -4.31
N ASP A 798 35.76 53.30 -4.98
CA ASP A 798 34.63 52.38 -5.16
C ASP A 798 34.42 51.93 -6.61
N SER A 799 35.51 51.55 -7.29
CA SER A 799 35.41 50.81 -8.56
C SER A 799 35.52 49.30 -8.30
N PRO A 800 34.60 48.46 -8.82
CA PRO A 800 34.70 47.00 -8.76
C PRO A 800 35.98 46.42 -9.39
N PHE A 801 36.71 47.25 -10.17
CA PHE A 801 37.99 46.89 -10.79
C PHE A 801 39.23 47.36 -10.01
N ALA A 802 39.08 48.08 -8.88
CA ALA A 802 40.20 48.54 -8.06
C ALA A 802 41.00 47.36 -7.45
N LYS A 803 40.31 46.27 -7.10
CA LYS A 803 40.92 45.04 -6.55
C LYS A 803 41.73 44.23 -7.56
N LEU A 804 41.53 44.45 -8.87
CA LEU A 804 42.32 43.77 -9.92
C LEU A 804 43.69 44.42 -10.13
N ALA A 805 43.83 45.71 -9.78
CA ALA A 805 45.09 46.45 -9.90
C ALA A 805 46.13 46.04 -8.84
N GLU A 806 45.69 45.61 -7.66
CA GLU A 806 46.58 45.12 -6.59
C GLU A 806 47.26 43.78 -6.95
N LEU A 807 46.64 42.96 -7.80
CA LEU A 807 47.18 41.66 -8.23
C LEU A 807 48.13 41.75 -9.45
N THR A 808 48.27 42.92 -10.06
CA THR A 808 49.12 43.13 -11.26
C THR A 808 50.30 44.07 -11.02
N ALA A 809 50.55 44.45 -9.77
CA ALA A 809 51.70 45.28 -9.41
C ALA A 809 53.03 44.55 -9.71
N ARG A 810 53.81 45.10 -10.64
CA ARG A 810 55.21 44.69 -10.90
C ARG A 810 56.09 45.03 -9.68
N PRO A 811 57.13 44.24 -9.38
CA PRO A 811 58.03 44.55 -8.26
C PRO A 811 58.82 45.84 -8.53
N GLU A 812 59.11 46.59 -7.46
CA GLU A 812 59.81 47.87 -7.48
C GLU A 812 61.21 47.79 -8.14
N PRO A 813 61.64 48.83 -8.88
CA PRO A 813 62.97 48.87 -9.46
C PRO A 813 64.05 49.11 -8.38
N ALA A 814 65.12 48.33 -8.45
CA ALA A 814 66.29 48.45 -7.58
C ALA A 814 66.93 49.85 -7.66
N ARG A 815 67.18 50.47 -6.50
CA ARG A 815 67.92 51.72 -6.35
C ARG A 815 69.31 51.63 -7.00
N ARG A 816 69.52 52.37 -8.08
CA ARG A 816 70.86 52.63 -8.66
C ARG A 816 71.73 53.38 -7.64
N ARG A 817 72.78 52.71 -7.14
CA ARG A 817 73.90 53.35 -6.41
C ARG A 817 74.69 54.24 -7.37
N ARG A 818 74.94 55.49 -6.97
CA ARG A 818 75.88 56.42 -7.63
C ARG A 818 77.31 55.83 -7.67
N PRO A 819 78.09 56.05 -8.73
CA PRO A 819 79.48 55.60 -8.80
C PRO A 819 80.37 56.44 -7.87
N ARG A 820 81.19 55.77 -7.05
CA ARG A 820 82.25 56.36 -6.24
C ARG A 820 83.43 56.74 -7.15
N ARG A 821 83.92 57.97 -7.00
CA ARG A 821 85.18 58.47 -7.57
C ARG A 821 86.34 57.55 -7.17
N ALA A 822 87.18 57.21 -8.15
CA ALA A 822 88.48 56.60 -7.94
C ALA A 822 89.42 57.59 -7.22
N LYS A 823 90.04 57.12 -6.14
CA LYS A 823 91.33 57.61 -5.64
C LYS A 823 92.19 56.38 -5.41
N VAL A 824 93.16 56.17 -6.30
CA VAL A 824 94.37 55.41 -6.00
C VAL A 824 95.52 56.35 -6.36
N LYS A 825 96.29 56.73 -5.33
CA LYS A 825 97.65 57.24 -5.47
C LYS A 825 98.58 56.07 -5.14
N VAL A 826 99.54 55.84 -6.03
CA VAL A 826 100.98 55.61 -5.75
C VAL A 826 101.29 54.57 -4.66
N THR A 827 101.61 53.33 -5.06
CA THR A 827 102.98 52.80 -5.29
C THR A 827 102.87 51.43 -5.91
#